data_AF-A0A4Y9SS10-F1
#
_entry.id   AF-A0A4Y9SS10-F1
#
_cell.length_a   1.000
_cell.length_b   1.000
_cell.length_c   1.000
_cell.angle_alpha   90.00
_cell.angle_beta   90.00
_cell.angle_gamma   90.00
#
_symmetry.space_group_name_H-M   'P 1'
#
loop_
_entity.id
_entity.type
_entity.pdbx_description
1 polymer ?
#
loop_
_entity_poly.entity_id
_entity_poly.type
_entity_poly.pdbx_seq_one_letter_code
_entity_poly.pdbx_strand_id
1 'polypeptide(L)'
;MLSDDIAWLGKEHGQLAPRVRAGLGLLLASSDWTWWHQPDTTYTAMQQLTRRSGILHWGGDAAVLSAHQWLPAPRARQIADAFDHVLGRLNVPRLRIGKEVWDWSTVGQMHGIRSDLAKVMPLERIFCEWPSYTRRRVGPSQFPTPSATERNGTDIRAADLLAAASPDTDWEYSSRFEIAIGTLAELLSRQQTVQLAIVLEDDPDLALRHAAGIRRATSAACALRLGSNLDELPAWLATFADAWLNGIPIDDALLWTNRLSAVQGEIIASTSSFILGSRRFFDPIIAFKSAPHAPQQRVQEDRLMPVAVYSPPPVVRVLHADAMQDGHCLDVFPLAGTVHLHVNIQPKSPLHRDRLAFPDNEVHWEGDRKRLQVHMTELGKRPVTVPIEVPRAGASEVAEFAYDVIPGQSIDLRFLVSDGARILQTARMQGEPGSAISFFIEAINTPLELEKSSFDLAMLVNDSLGGQPSATVLSSSGISLTVLDGHDIVNARRDFLETLQTSVKFPSKDIVDTLFKLASKGRTLFKAIKTSIPEWPAQLKRVQLMTPSNAFFPIEYLYCAPMPENTKAGLCPDRAGCLAAGVARHPCSIRENATSLCPMNFLGVTTVVERQTWDPTKPKSVFLSEPKQLAERHCISDLSRAAFAASNRADDFADSDLAPGFAPVRLAQLAATLGPAQPSWDAWKQAVRSNPALLVLIPHVDGEKLQIAQNEELLRGAIEVHHVGQGRPLVVAIGCNSGEAPVPTSSLPLLLMDAGAGAVIAALTEVLGRYTNAATLSFVEGLRAAAAGTEAVSIGSLVNRIRRELLAKDSVFGMVLVAFGDADYALGGTQVEETLDV
;
A
#
# COMPACT_ATOMS: atom_id res chain seq x y z
N MET A 1 4.42 -25.40 5.67
CA MET A 1 5.37 -24.40 5.15
C MET A 1 4.58 -23.15 4.74
N LEU A 2 4.03 -22.43 5.72
CA LEU A 2 3.33 -21.14 5.60
C LEU A 2 3.53 -20.46 6.96
N SER A 3 4.76 -19.99 7.25
CA SER A 3 5.26 -19.81 8.63
C SER A 3 5.17 -18.40 9.20
N ASP A 4 4.33 -17.52 8.63
CA ASP A 4 4.24 -16.13 9.10
C ASP A 4 2.81 -15.66 9.43
N ASP A 5 1.85 -16.59 9.57
CA ASP A 5 0.44 -16.27 9.82
C ASP A 5 0.22 -15.53 11.15
N ILE A 6 1.01 -15.84 12.19
CA ILE A 6 0.97 -15.17 13.49
C ILE A 6 1.57 -13.76 13.42
N ALA A 7 2.66 -13.56 12.68
CA ALA A 7 3.23 -12.22 12.50
C ALA A 7 2.28 -11.35 11.66
N TRP A 8 1.62 -11.96 10.67
CA TRP A 8 0.68 -11.28 9.78
C TRP A 8 -0.62 -10.87 10.48
N LEU A 9 -1.35 -11.79 11.10
CA LEU A 9 -2.68 -11.53 11.67
C LEU A 9 -2.66 -11.24 13.17
N GLY A 10 -1.50 -11.41 13.81
CA GLY A 10 -1.36 -11.37 15.26
C GLY A 10 -1.67 -12.73 15.92
N LYS A 11 -1.21 -12.89 17.17
CA LYS A 11 -1.37 -14.13 17.94
C LYS A 11 -2.82 -14.59 18.08
N GLU A 12 -3.76 -13.66 18.21
CA GLU A 12 -5.18 -13.95 18.40
C GLU A 12 -5.88 -14.44 17.12
N HIS A 13 -5.36 -14.06 15.94
CA HIS A 13 -6.04 -14.29 14.66
C HIS A 13 -5.24 -15.12 13.66
N GLY A 14 -4.01 -15.55 13.98
CA GLY A 14 -3.18 -16.37 13.06
C GLY A 14 -3.90 -17.62 12.54
N GLN A 15 -4.79 -18.21 13.34
CA GLN A 15 -5.65 -19.35 12.96
C GLN A 15 -6.68 -19.04 11.86
N LEU A 16 -6.95 -17.76 11.56
CA LEU A 16 -7.84 -17.36 10.47
C LEU A 16 -7.14 -17.43 9.11
N ALA A 17 -5.82 -17.50 9.04
CA ALA A 17 -5.08 -17.41 7.77
C ALA A 17 -5.52 -18.42 6.68
N PRO A 18 -5.83 -19.69 7.00
CA PRO A 18 -6.42 -20.61 6.02
C PRO A 18 -7.78 -20.14 5.47
N ARG A 19 -8.62 -19.51 6.30
CA ARG A 19 -9.91 -18.92 5.85
C ARG A 19 -9.67 -17.73 4.94
N VAL A 20 -8.67 -16.91 5.26
CA VAL A 20 -8.28 -15.79 4.41
C VAL A 20 -7.86 -16.29 3.03
N ARG A 21 -6.96 -17.28 2.96
CA ARG A 21 -6.49 -17.84 1.67
C ARG A 21 -7.61 -18.55 0.91
N ALA A 22 -8.50 -19.24 1.61
CA ALA A 22 -9.69 -19.82 0.99
C ALA A 22 -10.59 -18.75 0.37
N GLY A 23 -11.01 -17.74 1.13
CA GLY A 23 -11.83 -16.64 0.63
C GLY A 23 -11.15 -15.82 -0.47
N LEU A 24 -9.87 -15.49 -0.28
CA LEU A 24 -9.09 -14.71 -1.25
C LEU A 24 -8.96 -15.44 -2.58
N GLY A 25 -8.69 -16.75 -2.59
CA GLY A 25 -8.61 -17.48 -3.86
C GLY A 25 -9.95 -17.58 -4.60
N LEU A 26 -11.11 -17.47 -3.90
CA LEU A 26 -12.40 -17.33 -4.57
C LEU A 26 -12.54 -15.95 -5.23
N LEU A 27 -12.17 -14.90 -4.50
CA LEU A 27 -12.22 -13.51 -4.98
C LEU A 27 -11.28 -13.30 -6.17
N LEU A 28 -10.05 -13.82 -6.12
CA LEU A 28 -9.08 -13.75 -7.22
C LEU A 28 -9.55 -14.51 -8.46
N ALA A 29 -10.12 -15.71 -8.28
CA ALA A 29 -10.67 -16.50 -9.38
C ALA A 29 -11.85 -15.81 -10.09
N SER A 30 -12.61 -14.98 -9.37
CA SER A 30 -13.73 -14.23 -9.94
C SER A 30 -13.29 -13.09 -10.88
N SER A 31 -12.06 -12.58 -10.69
CA SER A 31 -11.56 -11.34 -11.29
C SER A 31 -12.43 -10.09 -11.05
N ASP A 32 -13.37 -10.16 -10.11
CA ASP A 32 -14.07 -9.00 -9.56
C ASP A 32 -13.21 -8.40 -8.46
N TRP A 33 -12.77 -7.15 -8.65
CA TRP A 33 -11.93 -6.41 -7.69
C TRP A 33 -12.72 -5.39 -6.86
N THR A 34 -14.05 -5.38 -6.95
CA THR A 34 -14.90 -4.52 -6.12
C THR A 34 -14.58 -4.65 -4.64
N TRP A 35 -14.34 -5.87 -4.14
CA TRP A 35 -13.97 -6.14 -2.74
C TRP A 35 -12.67 -5.46 -2.30
N TRP A 36 -11.74 -5.19 -3.23
CA TRP A 36 -10.49 -4.50 -2.93
C TRP A 36 -10.72 -3.00 -2.83
N HIS A 37 -11.44 -2.44 -3.80
CA HIS A 37 -11.68 -0.98 -3.90
C HIS A 37 -12.80 -0.50 -2.97
N GLN A 38 -13.71 -1.40 -2.59
CA GLN A 38 -14.87 -1.16 -1.74
C GLN A 38 -15.00 -2.30 -0.71
N PRO A 39 -14.26 -2.25 0.40
CA PRO A 39 -14.26 -3.27 1.45
C PRO A 39 -15.60 -3.86 1.84
N ASP A 40 -16.58 -3.00 2.04
CA ASP A 40 -17.89 -3.38 2.56
C ASP A 40 -18.65 -4.26 1.58
N THR A 41 -18.23 -4.26 0.31
CA THR A 41 -18.74 -5.16 -0.73
C THR A 41 -18.09 -6.54 -0.71
N THR A 42 -17.04 -6.80 0.08
CA THR A 42 -16.36 -8.12 0.16
C THR A 42 -17.36 -9.24 0.36
N TYR A 43 -18.32 -9.01 1.26
CA TYR A 43 -19.39 -9.95 1.54
C TYR A 43 -20.31 -10.17 0.34
N THR A 44 -20.79 -9.09 -0.29
CA THR A 44 -21.65 -9.16 -1.48
C THR A 44 -20.94 -9.81 -2.67
N ALA A 45 -19.68 -9.46 -2.92
CA ALA A 45 -18.85 -10.06 -3.95
C ALA A 45 -18.75 -11.57 -3.74
N MET A 46 -18.43 -12.01 -2.51
CA MET A 46 -18.32 -13.43 -2.20
C MET A 46 -19.67 -14.17 -2.28
N GLN A 47 -20.78 -13.54 -1.86
CA GLN A 47 -22.12 -14.09 -2.05
C GLN A 47 -22.46 -14.32 -3.52
N GLN A 48 -22.09 -13.40 -4.41
CA GLN A 48 -22.38 -13.54 -5.85
C GLN A 48 -21.68 -14.76 -6.46
N LEU A 49 -20.51 -15.14 -5.95
CA LEU A 49 -19.79 -16.35 -6.38
C LEU A 49 -20.58 -17.63 -6.08
N THR A 50 -21.45 -17.61 -5.09
CA THR A 50 -22.16 -18.81 -4.58
C THR A 50 -23.48 -19.09 -5.28
N ARG A 51 -24.02 -18.11 -6.03
CA ARG A 51 -25.29 -18.25 -6.76
C ARG A 51 -25.19 -19.20 -7.96
N ARG A 52 -23.99 -19.67 -8.31
CA ARG A 52 -23.72 -20.54 -9.45
C ARG A 52 -23.40 -21.97 -8.95
N SER A 53 -24.21 -22.95 -9.36
CA SER A 53 -23.97 -24.41 -9.32
C SER A 53 -23.61 -25.12 -8.00
N GLY A 54 -23.43 -24.42 -6.87
CA GLY A 54 -23.02 -25.02 -5.59
C GLY A 54 -21.55 -25.44 -5.53
N ILE A 55 -20.75 -25.11 -6.56
CA ILE A 55 -19.30 -25.31 -6.62
C ILE A 55 -18.61 -23.95 -6.68
N LEU A 56 -17.83 -23.67 -5.64
CA LEU A 56 -16.98 -22.48 -5.56
C LEU A 56 -15.70 -22.73 -6.34
N HIS A 57 -15.32 -21.78 -7.20
CA HIS A 57 -14.07 -21.86 -7.96
C HIS A 57 -12.97 -21.10 -7.22
N TRP A 58 -11.89 -21.80 -6.88
CA TRP A 58 -10.75 -21.27 -6.14
C TRP A 58 -9.50 -21.29 -7.03
N GLY A 59 -8.75 -20.19 -7.03
CA GLY A 59 -7.53 -20.06 -7.84
C GLY A 59 -7.32 -18.60 -8.28
N GLY A 60 -7.04 -18.41 -9.56
CA GLY A 60 -6.83 -17.09 -10.16
C GLY A 60 -5.38 -16.58 -10.15
N ASP A 61 -4.69 -16.56 -9.00
CA ASP A 61 -3.29 -16.11 -8.93
C ASP A 61 -2.51 -16.75 -7.76
N ALA A 62 -1.25 -17.12 -8.00
CA ALA A 62 -0.37 -17.74 -7.00
C ALA A 62 -0.08 -16.81 -5.79
N ALA A 63 -0.30 -15.51 -5.93
CA ALA A 63 -0.16 -14.51 -4.86
C ALA A 63 -1.03 -14.81 -3.62
N VAL A 64 -2.08 -15.64 -3.75
CA VAL A 64 -2.87 -16.11 -2.60
C VAL A 64 -2.02 -16.85 -1.56
N LEU A 65 -0.97 -17.54 -2.00
CA LEU A 65 -0.08 -18.31 -1.11
C LEU A 65 0.84 -17.40 -0.30
N SER A 66 1.15 -16.22 -0.83
CA SER A 66 1.96 -15.18 -0.19
C SER A 66 1.12 -14.02 0.32
N ALA A 67 -0.17 -14.23 0.63
CA ALA A 67 -1.09 -13.19 1.09
C ALA A 67 -0.53 -12.33 2.26
N HIS A 68 0.22 -12.93 3.18
CA HIS A 68 0.89 -12.23 4.27
C HIS A 68 1.85 -11.10 3.83
N GLN A 69 2.37 -11.16 2.61
CA GLN A 69 3.33 -10.18 2.09
C GLN A 69 2.65 -8.91 1.55
N TRP A 70 1.35 -8.96 1.25
CA TRP A 70 0.69 -7.88 0.50
C TRP A 70 -0.73 -7.56 0.93
N LEU A 71 -1.43 -8.45 1.65
CA LEU A 71 -2.79 -8.25 2.10
C LEU A 71 -2.79 -7.73 3.54
N PRO A 72 -3.29 -6.51 3.82
CA PRO A 72 -3.33 -5.98 5.18
C PRO A 72 -4.17 -6.85 6.13
N ALA A 73 -3.75 -6.97 7.40
CA ALA A 73 -4.43 -7.81 8.39
C ALA A 73 -5.93 -7.48 8.61
N PRO A 74 -6.39 -6.21 8.61
CA PRO A 74 -7.82 -5.90 8.70
C PRO A 74 -8.63 -6.46 7.52
N ARG A 75 -8.10 -6.30 6.30
CA ARG A 75 -8.69 -6.80 5.04
C ARG A 75 -8.76 -8.33 5.04
N ALA A 76 -7.67 -8.96 5.49
CA ALA A 76 -7.59 -10.40 5.65
C ALA A 76 -8.70 -10.94 6.57
N ARG A 77 -8.90 -10.32 7.74
CA ARG A 77 -9.99 -10.70 8.66
C ARG A 77 -11.37 -10.55 8.02
N GLN A 78 -11.63 -9.45 7.32
CA GLN A 78 -12.92 -9.26 6.64
C GLN A 78 -13.19 -10.31 5.55
N ILE A 79 -12.15 -10.76 4.84
CA ILE A 79 -12.26 -11.86 3.87
C ILE A 79 -12.58 -13.19 4.60
N ALA A 80 -11.93 -13.47 5.73
CA ALA A 80 -12.22 -14.66 6.53
C ALA A 80 -13.66 -14.66 7.06
N ASP A 81 -14.14 -13.54 7.59
CA ASP A 81 -15.51 -13.40 8.11
C ASP A 81 -16.55 -13.56 6.98
N ALA A 82 -16.29 -12.94 5.82
CA ALA A 82 -17.16 -13.09 4.64
C ALA A 82 -17.20 -14.55 4.16
N PHE A 83 -16.05 -15.24 4.17
CA PHE A 83 -15.95 -16.65 3.79
C PHE A 83 -16.72 -17.56 4.72
N ASP A 84 -16.55 -17.43 6.04
CA ASP A 84 -17.28 -18.23 7.03
C ASP A 84 -18.80 -18.01 6.92
N HIS A 85 -19.24 -16.76 6.73
CA HIS A 85 -20.66 -16.46 6.55
C HIS A 85 -21.23 -17.13 5.30
N VAL A 86 -20.48 -17.06 4.19
CA VAL A 86 -20.88 -17.67 2.92
C VAL A 86 -20.95 -19.20 3.04
N LEU A 87 -19.95 -19.83 3.67
CA LEU A 87 -19.98 -21.27 3.93
C LEU A 87 -21.16 -21.68 4.80
N GLY A 88 -21.47 -20.91 5.85
CA GLY A 88 -22.58 -21.19 6.76
C GLY A 88 -23.98 -21.12 6.10
N ARG A 89 -24.11 -20.44 4.95
CA ARG A 89 -25.37 -20.38 4.19
C ARG A 89 -25.52 -21.47 3.14
N LEU A 90 -24.42 -22.12 2.76
CA LEU A 90 -24.46 -23.18 1.77
C LEU A 90 -24.76 -24.50 2.46
N ASN A 91 -25.82 -25.19 2.05
CA ASN A 91 -26.17 -26.50 2.59
C ASN A 91 -25.04 -27.52 2.38
N VAL A 92 -24.29 -27.42 1.27
CA VAL A 92 -23.21 -28.35 0.92
C VAL A 92 -22.17 -27.67 -0.01
N PRO A 93 -21.29 -26.79 0.51
CA PRO A 93 -20.30 -26.11 -0.31
C PRO A 93 -19.24 -27.09 -0.84
N ARG A 94 -18.98 -27.03 -2.14
CA ARG A 94 -17.86 -27.74 -2.79
C ARG A 94 -16.87 -26.72 -3.30
N LEU A 95 -15.58 -27.01 -3.20
CA LEU A 95 -14.51 -26.13 -3.66
C LEU A 95 -13.73 -26.82 -4.76
N ARG A 96 -13.70 -26.20 -5.93
CA ARG A 96 -12.93 -26.63 -7.09
C ARG A 96 -11.69 -25.77 -7.25
N ILE A 97 -10.52 -26.38 -7.12
CA ILE A 97 -9.23 -25.76 -7.43
C ILE A 97 -9.10 -25.69 -8.95
N GLY A 98 -8.88 -24.48 -9.47
CA GLY A 98 -8.79 -24.20 -10.90
C GLY A 98 -7.64 -24.89 -11.60
N LYS A 99 -7.77 -25.06 -12.92
CA LYS A 99 -6.70 -25.67 -13.72
C LYS A 99 -5.43 -24.81 -13.74
N GLU A 100 -5.57 -23.50 -13.62
CA GLU A 100 -4.47 -22.53 -13.63
C GLU A 100 -3.50 -22.72 -12.46
N VAL A 101 -3.96 -23.36 -11.38
CA VAL A 101 -3.15 -23.66 -10.20
C VAL A 101 -2.07 -24.71 -10.52
N TRP A 102 -2.27 -25.55 -11.53
CA TRP A 102 -1.26 -26.50 -12.00
C TRP A 102 -0.08 -25.85 -12.71
N ASP A 103 -0.25 -24.63 -13.21
CA ASP A 103 0.80 -23.88 -13.91
C ASP A 103 1.57 -22.94 -12.98
N TRP A 104 1.14 -22.82 -11.72
CA TRP A 104 1.90 -22.08 -10.72
C TRP A 104 3.25 -22.78 -10.54
N SER A 105 4.35 -22.02 -10.58
CA SER A 105 5.73 -22.55 -10.48
C SER A 105 5.98 -23.41 -9.24
N THR A 106 5.03 -23.43 -8.32
CA THR A 106 4.93 -24.22 -7.10
C THR A 106 4.19 -25.55 -7.26
N VAL A 107 4.11 -26.19 -8.44
CA VAL A 107 3.41 -27.47 -8.66
C VAL A 107 3.68 -28.55 -7.59
N GLY A 108 4.87 -28.55 -6.98
CA GLY A 108 5.21 -29.39 -5.81
C GLY A 108 4.49 -29.04 -4.49
N GLN A 109 3.53 -28.10 -4.49
CA GLN A 109 2.79 -27.63 -3.32
C GLN A 109 1.28 -27.87 -3.42
N MET A 110 0.76 -28.53 -4.48
CA MET A 110 -0.69 -28.76 -4.62
C MET A 110 -1.29 -29.49 -3.41
N HIS A 111 -0.61 -30.50 -2.88
CA HIS A 111 -1.04 -31.14 -1.62
C HIS A 111 -1.03 -30.15 -0.44
N GLY A 112 0.00 -29.30 -0.35
CA GLY A 112 0.07 -28.22 0.65
C GLY A 112 -1.10 -27.23 0.56
N ILE A 113 -1.49 -26.84 -0.65
CA ILE A 113 -2.67 -25.99 -0.91
C ILE A 113 -3.94 -26.70 -0.44
N ARG A 114 -4.14 -27.95 -0.87
CA ARG A 114 -5.31 -28.75 -0.48
C ARG A 114 -5.37 -28.96 1.04
N SER A 115 -4.24 -29.24 1.67
CA SER A 115 -4.10 -29.39 3.13
C SER A 115 -4.43 -28.09 3.87
N ASP A 116 -4.00 -26.93 3.35
CA ASP A 116 -4.34 -25.65 3.96
C ASP A 116 -5.85 -25.34 3.84
N LEU A 117 -6.44 -25.56 2.66
CA LEU A 117 -7.89 -25.43 2.45
C LEU A 117 -8.68 -26.44 3.29
N ALA A 118 -8.15 -27.64 3.52
CA ALA A 118 -8.78 -28.67 4.33
C ALA A 118 -8.89 -28.29 5.82
N LYS A 119 -8.18 -27.25 6.28
CA LYS A 119 -8.35 -26.70 7.63
C LYS A 119 -9.67 -25.94 7.81
N VAL A 120 -10.35 -25.57 6.72
CA VAL A 120 -11.58 -24.76 6.74
C VAL A 120 -12.76 -25.43 6.06
N MET A 121 -12.52 -26.45 5.24
CA MET A 121 -13.54 -27.27 4.60
C MET A 121 -13.12 -28.74 4.60
N PRO A 122 -14.04 -29.71 4.60
CA PRO A 122 -13.67 -31.12 4.49
C PRO A 122 -12.89 -31.40 3.21
N LEU A 123 -11.82 -32.19 3.30
CA LEU A 123 -10.93 -32.51 2.17
C LEU A 123 -11.68 -33.18 1.02
N GLU A 124 -12.73 -33.95 1.32
CA GLU A 124 -13.59 -34.66 0.38
C GLU A 124 -14.41 -33.71 -0.49
N ARG A 125 -14.64 -32.48 -0.01
CA ARG A 125 -15.34 -31.40 -0.74
C ARG A 125 -14.39 -30.55 -1.58
N ILE A 126 -13.09 -30.82 -1.53
CA ILE A 126 -12.05 -30.09 -2.25
C ILE A 126 -11.47 -30.98 -3.35
N PHE A 127 -11.62 -30.56 -4.60
CA PHE A 127 -11.09 -31.31 -5.74
C PHE A 127 -10.41 -30.38 -6.76
N CYS A 128 -9.40 -30.90 -7.45
CA CYS A 128 -8.75 -30.17 -8.54
C CYS A 128 -9.49 -30.35 -9.86
N GLU A 129 -9.51 -29.31 -10.69
CA GLU A 129 -9.80 -29.50 -12.12
C GLU A 129 -8.64 -30.25 -12.78
N TRP A 130 -8.89 -30.97 -13.87
CA TRP A 130 -7.84 -31.69 -14.58
C TRP A 130 -6.80 -30.72 -15.19
N PRO A 131 -5.49 -31.01 -15.13
CA PRO A 131 -4.42 -30.12 -15.63
C PRO A 131 -4.41 -29.95 -17.16
N SER A 132 -5.05 -30.84 -17.91
CA SER A 132 -5.13 -30.72 -19.37
C SER A 132 -6.49 -31.20 -19.89
N TYR A 133 -6.96 -30.54 -20.96
CA TYR A 133 -8.15 -30.98 -21.65
C TYR A 133 -7.83 -32.19 -22.53
N THR A 134 -8.47 -33.32 -22.26
CA THR A 134 -8.53 -34.41 -23.22
C THR A 134 -9.79 -34.26 -24.05
N ARG A 135 -9.65 -34.16 -25.38
CA ARG A 135 -10.78 -34.03 -26.32
C ARG A 135 -11.67 -35.28 -26.38
N ARG A 136 -11.23 -36.41 -25.83
CA ARG A 136 -12.05 -37.63 -25.73
C ARG A 136 -13.09 -37.44 -24.63
N ARG A 137 -14.28 -36.96 -25.01
CA ARG A 137 -15.49 -37.15 -24.22
C ARG A 137 -15.93 -38.60 -24.36
N VAL A 138 -16.02 -39.30 -23.25
CA VAL A 138 -16.79 -40.54 -23.17
C VAL A 138 -18.24 -40.13 -23.41
N GLY A 139 -18.88 -40.64 -24.46
CA GLY A 139 -20.32 -40.49 -24.61
C GLY A 139 -21.04 -41.11 -23.40
N PRO A 140 -22.26 -40.68 -23.06
CA PRO A 140 -23.06 -41.36 -22.05
C PRO A 140 -23.07 -42.87 -22.34
N SER A 141 -22.84 -43.67 -21.29
CA SER A 141 -22.95 -45.12 -21.37
C SER A 141 -24.31 -45.47 -21.99
N GLN A 142 -24.32 -46.26 -23.07
CA GLN A 142 -25.55 -46.81 -23.65
C GLN A 142 -25.97 -48.11 -22.94
N PHE A 143 -25.24 -48.49 -21.88
CA PHE A 143 -25.43 -49.77 -21.20
C PHE A 143 -26.14 -49.56 -19.86
N PRO A 144 -27.14 -50.39 -19.54
CA PRO A 144 -27.92 -50.28 -18.31
C PRO A 144 -27.21 -50.85 -17.07
N THR A 145 -26.09 -51.57 -17.23
CA THR A 145 -25.40 -52.29 -16.15
C THR A 145 -24.00 -51.74 -15.86
N PRO A 146 -23.65 -51.44 -14.59
CA PRO A 146 -22.32 -50.97 -14.20
C PRO A 146 -21.24 -52.02 -14.46
N SER A 147 -20.04 -51.61 -14.83
CA SER A 147 -18.90 -52.51 -15.04
C SER A 147 -17.60 -51.97 -14.45
N ALA A 148 -16.84 -52.85 -13.80
CA ALA A 148 -15.56 -52.56 -13.18
C ALA A 148 -14.45 -53.44 -13.78
N THR A 149 -13.25 -52.87 -14.00
CA THR A 149 -12.04 -53.67 -14.30
C THR A 149 -11.07 -53.65 -13.15
N GLU A 150 -10.51 -54.83 -12.93
CA GLU A 150 -9.32 -55.04 -12.12
C GLU A 150 -8.12 -55.29 -13.05
N ARG A 151 -6.90 -55.12 -12.55
CA ARG A 151 -5.68 -55.44 -13.30
C ARG A 151 -4.72 -56.26 -12.45
N ASN A 152 -4.20 -57.34 -13.06
CA ASN A 152 -3.31 -58.33 -12.44
C ASN A 152 -2.22 -57.70 -11.54
N GLY A 153 -2.29 -57.97 -10.24
CA GLY A 153 -1.24 -57.59 -9.29
C GLY A 153 -1.67 -57.50 -7.83
N THR A 154 -2.91 -57.07 -7.57
CA THR A 154 -3.51 -56.98 -6.23
C THR A 154 -4.47 -58.14 -6.00
N ASP A 155 -4.41 -58.84 -4.87
CA ASP A 155 -5.33 -59.95 -4.49
C ASP A 155 -6.78 -59.49 -4.22
N ILE A 156 -7.18 -58.32 -4.72
CA ILE A 156 -8.43 -57.64 -4.40
C ILE A 156 -9.30 -57.51 -5.65
N ARG A 157 -10.31 -58.38 -5.73
CA ARG A 157 -11.30 -58.35 -6.80
C ARG A 157 -12.26 -57.18 -6.65
N ALA A 158 -11.96 -56.09 -7.34
CA ALA A 158 -12.79 -54.86 -7.34
C ALA A 158 -14.27 -55.14 -7.69
N ALA A 159 -14.51 -56.05 -8.64
CA ALA A 159 -15.87 -56.48 -8.98
C ALA A 159 -16.54 -57.25 -7.83
N ASP A 160 -15.83 -58.16 -7.16
CA ASP A 160 -16.38 -58.92 -6.03
C ASP A 160 -16.64 -58.03 -4.80
N LEU A 161 -15.81 -57.01 -4.58
CA LEU A 161 -16.02 -56.03 -3.50
C LEU A 161 -17.22 -55.10 -3.76
N LEU A 162 -17.37 -54.61 -4.99
CA LEU A 162 -18.51 -53.78 -5.38
C LEU A 162 -19.80 -54.61 -5.44
N ALA A 163 -19.72 -55.87 -5.87
CA ALA A 163 -20.84 -56.81 -5.85
C ALA A 163 -21.24 -57.21 -4.42
N ALA A 164 -20.29 -57.38 -3.50
CA ALA A 164 -20.59 -57.62 -2.08
C ALA A 164 -21.30 -56.43 -1.41
N ALA A 165 -20.99 -55.21 -1.85
CA ALA A 165 -21.64 -53.99 -1.38
C ALA A 165 -23.04 -53.76 -1.98
N SER A 166 -23.36 -54.43 -3.09
CA SER A 166 -24.64 -54.31 -3.78
C SER A 166 -25.04 -55.65 -4.40
N PRO A 167 -25.52 -56.59 -3.58
CA PRO A 167 -25.91 -57.92 -4.05
C PRO A 167 -27.07 -57.88 -5.06
N ASP A 168 -27.82 -56.77 -5.13
CA ASP A 168 -28.94 -56.56 -6.04
C ASP A 168 -28.54 -55.93 -7.39
N THR A 169 -27.26 -55.60 -7.59
CA THR A 169 -26.74 -55.05 -8.86
C THR A 169 -25.98 -56.12 -9.64
N ASP A 170 -26.41 -56.42 -10.86
CA ASP A 170 -25.71 -57.35 -11.76
C ASP A 170 -24.44 -56.69 -12.33
N TRP A 171 -23.28 -57.00 -11.75
CA TRP A 171 -21.98 -56.53 -12.24
C TRP A 171 -21.47 -57.41 -13.37
N GLU A 172 -21.35 -56.87 -14.59
CA GLU A 172 -20.80 -57.61 -15.74
C GLU A 172 -19.32 -57.25 -16.04
N TYR A 173 -18.52 -58.27 -16.33
CA TYR A 173 -17.18 -58.12 -16.91
C TYR A 173 -17.28 -57.70 -18.39
N SER A 174 -17.33 -56.39 -18.63
CA SER A 174 -17.37 -55.78 -19.97
C SER A 174 -15.98 -55.40 -20.48
N SER A 175 -15.81 -55.10 -21.77
CA SER A 175 -14.56 -54.55 -22.35
C SER A 175 -14.47 -53.01 -22.29
N ARG A 176 -15.52 -52.34 -21.79
CA ARG A 176 -15.59 -50.90 -21.51
C ARG A 176 -16.01 -50.72 -20.05
N PHE A 177 -15.15 -50.11 -19.25
CA PHE A 177 -15.30 -50.05 -17.80
C PHE A 177 -15.78 -48.67 -17.36
N GLU A 178 -16.66 -48.61 -16.37
CA GLU A 178 -17.08 -47.34 -15.77
C GLU A 178 -16.18 -46.97 -14.58
N ILE A 179 -15.63 -47.97 -13.89
CA ILE A 179 -14.71 -47.83 -12.76
C ILE A 179 -13.43 -48.64 -13.01
N ALA A 180 -12.26 -48.04 -12.78
CA ALA A 180 -10.98 -48.76 -12.72
C ALA A 180 -10.33 -48.57 -11.34
N ILE A 181 -9.86 -49.66 -10.73
CA ILE A 181 -9.11 -49.65 -9.47
C ILE A 181 -7.72 -50.23 -9.74
N GLY A 182 -6.68 -49.57 -9.24
CA GLY A 182 -5.32 -50.10 -9.32
C GLY A 182 -4.27 -49.15 -8.78
N THR A 183 -3.04 -49.63 -8.68
CA THR A 183 -1.89 -48.80 -8.34
C THR A 183 -1.63 -47.73 -9.41
N LEU A 184 -0.89 -46.69 -9.06
CA LEU A 184 -0.54 -45.64 -10.01
C LEU A 184 0.17 -46.19 -11.27
N ALA A 185 1.12 -47.12 -11.09
CA ALA A 185 1.84 -47.76 -12.19
C ALA A 185 0.92 -48.57 -13.12
N GLU A 186 -0.04 -49.30 -12.54
CA GLU A 186 -1.03 -50.06 -13.30
C GLU A 186 -1.92 -49.15 -14.13
N LEU A 187 -2.47 -48.08 -13.53
CA LEU A 187 -3.36 -47.16 -14.24
C LEU A 187 -2.64 -46.39 -15.36
N LEU A 188 -1.34 -46.11 -15.22
CA LEU A 188 -0.56 -45.40 -16.24
C LEU A 188 -0.11 -46.29 -17.41
N SER A 189 -0.03 -47.61 -17.23
CA SER A 189 0.59 -48.51 -18.22
C SER A 189 -0.29 -48.87 -19.43
N ARG A 190 -1.59 -48.58 -19.43
CA ARG A 190 -2.48 -48.81 -20.59
C ARG A 190 -3.49 -47.68 -20.78
N GLN A 191 -3.83 -47.46 -22.04
CA GLN A 191 -4.90 -46.56 -22.45
C GLN A 191 -6.25 -47.25 -22.27
N GLN A 192 -7.09 -46.71 -21.39
CA GLN A 192 -8.45 -47.14 -21.12
C GLN A 192 -9.38 -45.92 -21.02
N THR A 193 -10.68 -46.17 -20.99
CA THR A 193 -11.69 -45.12 -20.88
C THR A 193 -12.65 -45.50 -19.78
N VAL A 194 -12.58 -44.78 -18.66
CA VAL A 194 -13.44 -44.97 -17.48
C VAL A 194 -14.11 -43.67 -17.09
N GLN A 195 -15.13 -43.73 -16.23
CA GLN A 195 -15.73 -42.55 -15.61
C GLN A 195 -15.05 -42.22 -14.28
N LEU A 196 -14.71 -43.25 -13.49
CA LEU A 196 -14.04 -43.14 -12.20
C LEU A 196 -12.74 -43.97 -12.21
N ALA A 197 -11.63 -43.36 -11.77
CA ALA A 197 -10.39 -44.07 -11.48
C ALA A 197 -10.12 -44.02 -9.97
N ILE A 198 -9.85 -45.16 -9.35
CA ILE A 198 -9.45 -45.28 -7.94
C ILE A 198 -7.98 -45.70 -7.93
N VAL A 199 -7.12 -44.78 -7.51
CA VAL A 199 -5.67 -44.90 -7.46
C VAL A 199 -5.26 -45.37 -6.07
N LEU A 200 -4.67 -46.56 -5.97
CA LEU A 200 -4.08 -47.08 -4.75
C LEU A 200 -2.65 -46.51 -4.62
N GLU A 201 -2.48 -45.51 -3.77
CA GLU A 201 -1.23 -44.77 -3.59
C GLU A 201 -1.18 -44.13 -2.20
N ASP A 202 -0.10 -44.36 -1.46
CA ASP A 202 0.10 -43.80 -0.13
C ASP A 202 0.59 -42.35 -0.18
N ASP A 203 1.37 -41.99 -1.20
CA ASP A 203 1.89 -40.63 -1.38
C ASP A 203 0.89 -39.75 -2.16
N PRO A 204 0.16 -38.83 -1.48
CA PRO A 204 -0.79 -37.94 -2.14
C PRO A 204 -0.11 -36.99 -3.14
N ASP A 205 1.15 -36.59 -2.90
CA ASP A 205 1.91 -35.75 -3.82
C ASP A 205 2.28 -36.51 -5.09
N LEU A 206 2.58 -37.81 -4.98
CA LEU A 206 2.84 -38.65 -6.15
C LEU A 206 1.58 -38.78 -7.02
N ALA A 207 0.42 -39.05 -6.41
CA ALA A 207 -0.84 -39.14 -7.13
C ALA A 207 -1.22 -37.83 -7.85
N LEU A 208 -1.07 -36.68 -7.18
CA LEU A 208 -1.32 -35.35 -7.75
C LEU A 208 -0.36 -35.02 -8.90
N ARG A 209 0.95 -35.28 -8.75
CA ARG A 209 1.95 -35.09 -9.82
C ARG A 209 1.62 -35.87 -11.09
N HIS A 210 1.00 -37.04 -10.93
CA HIS A 210 0.59 -37.89 -12.04
C HIS A 210 -0.85 -37.68 -12.51
N ALA A 211 -1.59 -36.69 -12.02
CA ALA A 211 -2.98 -36.43 -12.43
C ALA A 211 -3.14 -36.28 -13.96
N ALA A 212 -2.21 -35.58 -14.63
CA ALA A 212 -2.21 -35.48 -16.09
C ALA A 212 -1.97 -36.84 -16.77
N GLY A 213 -1.08 -37.67 -16.19
CA GLY A 213 -0.82 -39.03 -16.63
C GLY A 213 -2.06 -39.91 -16.50
N ILE A 214 -2.71 -39.90 -15.32
CA ILE A 214 -3.94 -40.62 -15.02
C ILE A 214 -5.02 -40.22 -16.02
N ARG A 215 -5.25 -38.92 -16.23
CA ARG A 215 -6.25 -38.42 -17.18
C ARG A 215 -5.98 -38.87 -18.61
N ARG A 216 -4.71 -38.83 -19.05
CA ARG A 216 -4.32 -39.29 -20.39
C ARG A 216 -4.47 -40.80 -20.55
N ALA A 217 -4.15 -41.58 -19.52
CA ALA A 217 -4.23 -43.03 -19.57
C ALA A 217 -5.66 -43.54 -19.46
N THR A 218 -6.52 -42.90 -18.68
CA THR A 218 -7.84 -43.45 -18.31
C THR A 218 -9.03 -42.67 -18.86
N SER A 219 -8.82 -41.43 -19.32
CA SER A 219 -9.90 -40.48 -19.66
C SER A 219 -10.93 -40.26 -18.54
N ALA A 220 -10.61 -40.65 -17.29
CA ALA A 220 -11.52 -40.67 -16.14
C ALA A 220 -12.12 -39.29 -15.85
N ALA A 221 -13.44 -39.19 -15.73
CA ALA A 221 -14.11 -37.95 -15.33
C ALA A 221 -13.77 -37.52 -13.89
N CYS A 222 -13.46 -38.49 -13.03
CA CYS A 222 -13.01 -38.31 -11.66
C CYS A 222 -11.90 -39.31 -11.31
N ALA A 223 -10.91 -38.89 -10.53
CA ALA A 223 -9.94 -39.77 -9.90
C ALA A 223 -9.95 -39.60 -8.37
N LEU A 224 -10.03 -40.73 -7.67
CA LEU A 224 -9.91 -40.86 -6.22
C LEU A 224 -8.55 -41.46 -5.88
N ARG A 225 -7.95 -41.02 -4.78
CA ARG A 225 -6.82 -41.71 -4.13
C ARG A 225 -7.35 -42.49 -2.94
N LEU A 226 -6.81 -43.69 -2.73
CA LEU A 226 -6.92 -44.44 -1.48
C LEU A 226 -5.52 -44.85 -1.03
N GLY A 227 -5.30 -44.87 0.29
CA GLY A 227 -4.09 -45.46 0.85
C GLY A 227 -3.96 -46.94 0.46
N SER A 228 -2.75 -47.44 0.36
CA SER A 228 -2.44 -48.78 -0.14
C SER A 228 -2.64 -49.89 0.90
N ASN A 229 -3.18 -49.59 2.09
CA ASN A 229 -3.48 -50.59 3.12
C ASN A 229 -4.59 -51.55 2.66
N LEU A 230 -4.17 -52.68 2.08
CA LEU A 230 -5.03 -53.67 1.44
C LEU A 230 -6.00 -54.36 2.41
N ASP A 231 -5.67 -54.42 3.71
CA ASP A 231 -6.47 -55.16 4.70
C ASP A 231 -7.81 -54.44 5.03
N GLU A 232 -7.81 -53.11 5.00
CA GLU A 232 -8.98 -52.28 5.33
C GLU A 232 -9.74 -51.80 4.08
N LEU A 233 -9.12 -51.94 2.91
CA LEU A 233 -9.67 -51.49 1.63
C LEU A 233 -11.03 -52.12 1.29
N PRO A 234 -11.27 -53.43 1.50
CA PRO A 234 -12.58 -54.05 1.27
C PRO A 234 -13.72 -53.37 2.05
N ALA A 235 -13.53 -53.14 3.35
CA ALA A 235 -14.54 -52.55 4.22
C ALA A 235 -14.80 -51.08 3.84
N TRP A 236 -13.74 -50.34 3.50
CA TRP A 236 -13.85 -48.97 3.00
C TRP A 236 -14.64 -48.91 1.69
N LEU A 237 -14.27 -49.73 0.70
CA LEU A 237 -14.93 -49.76 -0.61
C LEU A 237 -16.39 -50.16 -0.50
N ALA A 238 -16.72 -51.14 0.35
CA ALA A 238 -18.10 -51.55 0.58
C ALA A 238 -18.95 -50.42 1.16
N THR A 239 -18.45 -49.73 2.18
CA THR A 239 -19.14 -48.60 2.81
C THR A 239 -19.32 -47.42 1.84
N PHE A 240 -18.28 -47.12 1.05
CA PHE A 240 -18.34 -46.08 0.02
C PHE A 240 -19.33 -46.41 -1.10
N ALA A 241 -19.30 -47.64 -1.60
CA ALA A 241 -20.19 -48.11 -2.65
C ALA A 241 -21.65 -48.10 -2.18
N ASP A 242 -21.94 -48.62 -0.98
CA ASP A 242 -23.29 -48.60 -0.40
C ASP A 242 -23.83 -47.16 -0.30
N ALA A 243 -23.05 -46.24 0.27
CA ALA A 243 -23.44 -44.84 0.34
C ALA A 243 -23.74 -44.25 -1.06
N TRP A 244 -22.81 -44.42 -2.01
CA TRP A 244 -22.92 -43.84 -3.34
C TRP A 244 -24.08 -44.43 -4.16
N LEU A 245 -24.32 -45.74 -4.05
CA LEU A 245 -25.43 -46.45 -4.71
C LEU A 245 -26.80 -46.01 -4.18
N ASN A 246 -26.88 -45.64 -2.91
CA ASN A 246 -28.09 -45.07 -2.30
C ASN A 246 -28.34 -43.59 -2.70
N GLY A 247 -27.75 -43.13 -3.81
CA GLY A 247 -27.99 -41.80 -4.39
C GLY A 247 -27.28 -40.66 -3.64
N ILE A 248 -26.35 -40.97 -2.75
CA ILE A 248 -25.51 -39.98 -2.07
C ILE A 248 -24.44 -39.48 -3.06
N PRO A 249 -24.20 -38.16 -3.21
CA PRO A 249 -23.12 -37.68 -4.07
C PRO A 249 -21.76 -38.25 -3.67
N ILE A 250 -20.82 -38.36 -4.62
CA ILE A 250 -19.58 -39.11 -4.44
C ILE A 250 -18.72 -38.51 -3.32
N ASP A 251 -18.73 -37.19 -3.17
CA ASP A 251 -18.01 -36.47 -2.13
C ASP A 251 -18.68 -36.58 -0.74
N ASP A 252 -20.01 -36.67 -0.68
CA ASP A 252 -20.74 -37.00 0.53
C ASP A 252 -20.48 -38.45 0.97
N ALA A 253 -20.48 -39.40 0.01
CA ALA A 253 -20.18 -40.80 0.25
C ALA A 253 -18.74 -40.98 0.75
N LEU A 254 -17.79 -40.26 0.14
CA LEU A 254 -16.39 -40.23 0.58
C LEU A 254 -16.25 -39.72 2.01
N LEU A 255 -16.90 -38.59 2.32
CA LEU A 255 -16.89 -37.98 3.66
C LEU A 255 -17.50 -38.92 4.70
N TRP A 256 -18.60 -39.59 4.34
CA TRP A 256 -19.24 -40.57 5.21
C TRP A 256 -18.32 -41.76 5.50
N THR A 257 -17.74 -42.35 4.47
CA THR A 257 -16.84 -43.50 4.61
C THR A 257 -15.57 -43.18 5.38
N ASN A 258 -14.93 -42.03 5.11
CA ASN A 258 -13.71 -41.61 5.83
C ASN A 258 -13.94 -41.40 7.33
N ARG A 259 -15.18 -41.13 7.77
CA ARG A 259 -15.53 -41.04 9.20
C ARG A 259 -15.70 -42.41 9.87
N LEU A 260 -15.99 -43.44 9.08
CA LEU A 260 -16.25 -44.80 9.54
C LEU A 260 -15.06 -45.75 9.37
N SER A 261 -13.99 -45.30 8.71
CA SER A 261 -12.82 -46.11 8.38
C SER A 261 -11.52 -45.41 8.77
N ALA A 262 -10.48 -46.22 9.04
CA ALA A 262 -9.12 -45.73 9.23
C ALA A 262 -8.42 -45.41 7.89
N VAL A 263 -8.91 -45.93 6.76
CA VAL A 263 -8.44 -45.54 5.42
C VAL A 263 -9.06 -44.20 5.02
N GLN A 264 -8.21 -43.30 4.53
CA GLN A 264 -8.62 -41.98 4.05
C GLN A 264 -8.62 -41.95 2.52
N GLY A 265 -9.78 -41.70 1.94
CA GLY A 265 -9.94 -41.46 0.51
C GLY A 265 -10.08 -39.99 0.17
N GLU A 266 -9.55 -39.58 -0.97
CA GLU A 266 -9.63 -38.17 -1.41
C GLU A 266 -9.80 -38.02 -2.92
N ILE A 267 -10.46 -36.95 -3.34
CA ILE A 267 -10.63 -36.63 -4.77
C ILE A 267 -9.37 -35.90 -5.27
N ILE A 268 -8.59 -36.56 -6.12
CA ILE A 268 -7.37 -35.99 -6.72
C ILE A 268 -7.77 -34.91 -7.73
N ALA A 269 -8.60 -35.29 -8.70
CA ALA A 269 -9.08 -34.40 -9.74
C ALA A 269 -10.44 -34.86 -10.28
N SER A 270 -11.30 -33.91 -10.66
CA SER A 270 -12.62 -34.24 -11.20
C SER A 270 -13.18 -33.13 -12.10
N THR A 271 -14.13 -33.50 -12.94
CA THR A 271 -14.97 -32.53 -13.66
C THR A 271 -16.14 -32.08 -12.79
N SER A 272 -16.51 -30.80 -12.86
CA SER A 272 -17.67 -30.27 -12.13
C SER A 272 -18.97 -31.01 -12.46
N SER A 273 -19.14 -31.43 -13.71
CA SER A 273 -20.30 -32.20 -14.17
C SER A 273 -20.39 -33.57 -13.51
N PHE A 274 -19.25 -34.23 -13.29
CA PHE A 274 -19.24 -35.53 -12.62
C PHE A 274 -19.61 -35.38 -11.15
N ILE A 275 -19.00 -34.43 -10.43
CA ILE A 275 -19.30 -34.20 -9.01
C ILE A 275 -20.79 -33.88 -8.78
N LEU A 276 -21.39 -33.02 -9.60
CA LEU A 276 -22.82 -32.69 -9.47
C LEU A 276 -23.75 -33.83 -9.93
N GLY A 277 -23.30 -34.63 -10.88
CA GLY A 277 -24.06 -35.72 -11.49
C GLY A 277 -23.90 -37.06 -10.79
N SER A 278 -22.93 -37.20 -9.88
CA SER A 278 -22.50 -38.50 -9.36
C SER A 278 -23.62 -39.28 -8.64
N ARG A 279 -24.59 -38.59 -8.04
CA ARG A 279 -25.77 -39.23 -7.42
C ARG A 279 -26.63 -40.03 -8.40
N ARG A 280 -26.50 -39.77 -9.70
CA ARG A 280 -27.21 -40.46 -10.79
C ARG A 280 -26.29 -41.38 -11.58
N PHE A 281 -25.11 -41.70 -11.05
CA PHE A 281 -24.14 -42.52 -11.75
C PHE A 281 -24.72 -43.89 -12.13
N PHE A 282 -25.58 -44.44 -11.27
CA PHE A 282 -26.20 -45.76 -11.42
C PHE A 282 -27.68 -45.73 -11.88
N ASP A 283 -28.21 -44.58 -12.33
CA ASP A 283 -29.60 -44.47 -12.79
C ASP A 283 -29.73 -44.89 -14.28
N PRO A 284 -30.28 -46.08 -14.61
CA PRO A 284 -30.33 -46.57 -16.00
C PRO A 284 -31.31 -45.78 -16.90
N ILE A 285 -32.23 -45.00 -16.31
CA ILE A 285 -33.32 -44.30 -17.02
C ILE A 285 -32.89 -42.92 -17.52
N ILE A 286 -31.76 -42.39 -17.05
CA ILE A 286 -31.25 -41.08 -17.45
C ILE A 286 -29.81 -41.25 -17.91
N ALA A 287 -29.63 -41.76 -19.14
CA ALA A 287 -28.40 -41.53 -19.89
C ALA A 287 -28.02 -40.06 -19.69
N PHE A 288 -26.76 -39.76 -19.35
CA PHE A 288 -26.18 -38.42 -19.24
C PHE A 288 -26.35 -37.69 -20.59
N LYS A 289 -27.59 -37.33 -20.96
CA LYS A 289 -27.91 -36.25 -21.86
C LYS A 289 -27.23 -35.10 -21.17
N SER A 290 -26.17 -34.61 -21.83
CA SER A 290 -25.39 -33.46 -21.43
C SER A 290 -26.32 -32.54 -20.65
N ALA A 291 -26.08 -32.38 -19.35
CA ALA A 291 -26.93 -31.57 -18.47
C ALA A 291 -27.39 -30.40 -19.32
N PRO A 292 -28.72 -30.26 -19.58
CA PRO A 292 -29.22 -29.37 -20.63
C PRO A 292 -28.45 -28.10 -20.45
N HIS A 293 -27.66 -27.71 -21.49
CA HIS A 293 -26.80 -26.52 -21.45
C HIS A 293 -27.53 -25.56 -20.55
N ALA A 294 -27.05 -25.40 -19.29
CA ALA A 294 -27.82 -24.67 -18.29
C ALA A 294 -28.27 -23.45 -19.03
N PRO A 295 -29.59 -23.23 -19.23
CA PRO A 295 -30.05 -22.31 -20.24
C PRO A 295 -29.15 -21.12 -20.04
N GLN A 296 -28.52 -20.64 -21.11
CA GLN A 296 -28.24 -19.23 -21.12
C GLN A 296 -29.63 -18.62 -20.93
N GLN A 297 -30.11 -18.55 -19.69
CA GLN A 297 -30.74 -17.38 -19.15
C GLN A 297 -29.75 -16.33 -19.63
N ARG A 298 -30.08 -15.76 -20.81
CA ARG A 298 -30.27 -14.33 -20.87
C ARG A 298 -30.88 -13.99 -19.52
N VAL A 299 -29.97 -13.72 -18.59
CA VAL A 299 -30.21 -12.86 -17.46
C VAL A 299 -30.99 -11.75 -18.12
N GLN A 300 -32.29 -11.71 -17.81
CA GLN A 300 -33.09 -10.57 -18.13
C GLN A 300 -32.23 -9.41 -17.66
N GLU A 301 -31.75 -8.59 -18.60
CA GLU A 301 -31.01 -7.37 -18.30
C GLU A 301 -32.00 -6.47 -17.54
N ASP A 302 -32.34 -6.84 -16.30
CA ASP A 302 -32.48 -5.86 -15.24
C ASP A 302 -31.28 -4.97 -15.44
N ARG A 303 -31.56 -3.71 -15.81
CA ARG A 303 -30.58 -2.67 -16.09
C ARG A 303 -29.54 -2.69 -14.97
N LEU A 304 -28.52 -3.53 -15.13
CA LEU A 304 -27.33 -3.52 -14.34
C LEU A 304 -26.69 -2.23 -14.82
N MET A 305 -26.85 -1.20 -14.00
CA MET A 305 -26.00 -0.02 -14.04
C MET A 305 -24.59 -0.53 -14.37
N PRO A 306 -23.90 0.03 -15.37
CA PRO A 306 -22.60 -0.46 -15.79
C PRO A 306 -21.73 -0.60 -14.54
N VAL A 307 -21.52 -1.85 -14.10
CA VAL A 307 -20.66 -2.11 -12.95
C VAL A 307 -19.29 -1.70 -13.44
N ALA A 308 -18.77 -0.61 -12.87
CA ALA A 308 -17.43 -0.14 -13.19
C ALA A 308 -16.48 -1.35 -13.13
N VAL A 309 -15.86 -1.68 -14.26
CA VAL A 309 -14.95 -2.82 -14.35
C VAL A 309 -13.71 -2.41 -13.58
N TYR A 310 -13.64 -2.79 -12.31
CA TYR A 310 -12.50 -2.48 -11.47
C TYR A 310 -11.32 -3.38 -11.84
N SER A 311 -10.21 -2.75 -12.21
CA SER A 311 -8.96 -3.45 -12.50
C SER A 311 -8.29 -3.97 -11.21
N PRO A 312 -7.49 -5.06 -11.31
CA PRO A 312 -6.62 -5.46 -10.23
C PRO A 312 -5.71 -4.30 -9.82
N PRO A 313 -5.48 -4.13 -8.52
CA PRO A 313 -4.80 -2.96 -8.02
C PRO A 313 -3.25 -3.16 -8.10
N PRO A 314 -2.50 -2.22 -8.67
CA PRO A 314 -1.03 -2.25 -8.62
C PRO A 314 -0.56 -1.71 -7.27
N VAL A 315 0.25 -2.48 -6.56
CA VAL A 315 0.65 -2.10 -5.21
C VAL A 315 1.63 -0.93 -5.17
N VAL A 316 2.51 -0.77 -6.15
CA VAL A 316 3.49 0.32 -6.20
C VAL A 316 3.80 0.66 -7.66
N ARG A 317 4.07 1.94 -7.95
CA ARG A 317 4.80 2.32 -9.17
C ARG A 317 6.30 2.20 -8.90
N VAL A 318 6.96 1.33 -9.63
CA VAL A 318 8.38 1.06 -9.41
C VAL A 318 9.15 1.55 -10.63
N LEU A 319 10.03 2.51 -10.38
CA LEU A 319 11.12 2.78 -11.30
C LEU A 319 11.98 1.52 -11.37
N HIS A 320 12.13 0.97 -12.56
CA HIS A 320 12.98 -0.16 -12.85
C HIS A 320 14.12 0.32 -13.73
N ALA A 321 15.32 -0.21 -13.49
CA ALA A 321 16.50 0.15 -14.25
C ALA A 321 17.39 -1.06 -14.48
N ASP A 322 17.79 -1.26 -15.74
CA ASP A 322 18.74 -2.28 -16.16
C ASP A 322 19.93 -1.62 -16.86
N ALA A 323 21.12 -2.19 -16.72
CA ALA A 323 22.28 -1.79 -17.51
C ALA A 323 22.46 -2.77 -18.67
N MET A 324 22.65 -2.24 -19.87
CA MET A 324 22.77 -3.01 -21.11
C MET A 324 24.11 -2.74 -21.79
N GLN A 325 24.70 -3.77 -22.38
CA GLN A 325 25.83 -3.67 -23.30
C GLN A 325 25.67 -4.68 -24.42
N ASP A 326 25.79 -4.24 -25.67
CA ASP A 326 25.62 -5.08 -26.88
C ASP A 326 24.31 -5.88 -26.91
N GLY A 327 23.23 -5.34 -26.33
CA GLY A 327 21.91 -5.98 -26.27
C GLY A 327 21.73 -6.98 -25.12
N HIS A 328 22.72 -7.13 -24.24
CA HIS A 328 22.65 -8.01 -23.07
C HIS A 328 22.50 -7.21 -21.77
N CYS A 329 21.64 -7.69 -20.87
CA CYS A 329 21.53 -7.16 -19.52
C CYS A 329 22.77 -7.54 -18.70
N LEU A 330 23.26 -6.59 -17.92
CA LEU A 330 24.44 -6.73 -17.09
C LEU A 330 24.05 -6.83 -15.62
N ASP A 331 24.61 -7.81 -14.92
CA ASP A 331 24.56 -7.89 -13.45
C ASP A 331 25.78 -7.21 -12.80
N VAL A 332 26.82 -6.93 -13.60
CA VAL A 332 28.14 -6.41 -13.19
C VAL A 332 28.54 -5.32 -14.18
N PHE A 333 29.05 -4.19 -13.67
CA PHE A 333 29.57 -3.15 -14.56
C PHE A 333 30.82 -3.64 -15.29
N PRO A 334 31.01 -3.31 -16.59
CA PRO A 334 32.25 -3.63 -17.27
C PRO A 334 33.42 -2.87 -16.64
N LEU A 335 34.66 -3.32 -16.89
CA LEU A 335 35.85 -2.61 -16.42
C LEU A 335 36.01 -1.22 -17.05
N ALA A 336 35.52 -1.05 -18.29
CA ALA A 336 35.54 0.19 -19.05
C ALA A 336 34.50 0.16 -20.18
N GLY A 337 34.19 1.33 -20.74
CA GLY A 337 33.39 1.48 -21.95
C GLY A 337 31.98 2.01 -21.69
N THR A 338 31.19 2.16 -22.75
CA THR A 338 29.84 2.70 -22.66
C THR A 338 28.84 1.59 -22.38
N VAL A 339 27.97 1.82 -21.40
CA VAL A 339 26.77 1.02 -21.11
C VAL A 339 25.52 1.87 -21.34
N HIS A 340 24.42 1.22 -21.69
CA HIS A 340 23.11 1.85 -21.88
C HIS A 340 22.23 1.53 -20.69
N LEU A 341 21.86 2.55 -19.92
CA LEU A 341 20.99 2.39 -18.76
C LEU A 341 19.54 2.57 -19.22
N HIS A 342 18.76 1.50 -19.14
CA HIS A 342 17.36 1.46 -19.54
C HIS A 342 16.50 1.64 -18.31
N VAL A 343 15.72 2.72 -18.26
CA VAL A 343 14.89 3.06 -17.11
C VAL A 343 13.44 3.18 -17.54
N ASN A 344 12.54 2.49 -16.86
CA ASN A 344 11.10 2.57 -17.12
C ASN A 344 10.30 2.56 -15.82
N ILE A 345 9.05 3.00 -15.89
CA ILE A 345 8.10 2.94 -14.80
C ILE A 345 7.18 1.77 -15.07
N GLN A 346 7.09 0.85 -14.12
CA GLN A 346 6.18 -0.28 -14.23
C GLN A 346 5.32 -0.44 -12.97
N PRO A 347 4.05 -0.83 -13.13
CA PRO A 347 3.23 -1.25 -12.02
C PRO A 347 3.79 -2.54 -11.43
N LYS A 348 4.11 -2.52 -10.14
CA LYS A 348 4.43 -3.73 -9.38
C LYS A 348 3.16 -4.18 -8.68
N SER A 349 2.76 -5.43 -8.91
CA SER A 349 1.68 -6.11 -8.18
C SER A 349 2.23 -7.34 -7.49
N PRO A 350 1.66 -7.78 -6.36
CA PRO A 350 1.90 -9.12 -5.83
C PRO A 350 1.37 -10.21 -6.78
N LEU A 351 0.47 -9.85 -7.70
CA LEU A 351 -0.13 -10.75 -8.68
C LEU A 351 0.85 -11.11 -9.80
N HIS A 352 0.82 -12.36 -10.23
CA HIS A 352 1.69 -12.93 -11.28
C HIS A 352 1.11 -12.70 -12.70
N ARG A 353 0.45 -11.56 -12.94
CA ARG A 353 -0.22 -11.25 -14.22
C ARG A 353 0.72 -10.52 -15.18
N ASP A 354 0.68 -10.90 -16.46
CA ASP A 354 1.56 -10.35 -17.52
C ASP A 354 1.34 -8.86 -17.84
N ARG A 355 0.17 -8.30 -17.52
CA ARG A 355 -0.15 -6.88 -17.72
C ARG A 355 -1.02 -6.35 -16.59
N LEU A 356 -0.46 -5.40 -15.85
CA LEU A 356 -1.11 -4.73 -14.74
C LEU A 356 -1.54 -3.33 -15.17
N ALA A 357 -2.76 -2.93 -14.85
CA ALA A 357 -3.22 -1.56 -15.03
C ALA A 357 -2.65 -0.68 -13.91
N PHE A 358 -2.32 0.57 -14.22
CA PHE A 358 -2.23 1.61 -13.22
C PHE A 358 -3.65 1.87 -12.65
N PRO A 359 -3.79 2.37 -11.41
CA PRO A 359 -5.11 2.64 -10.86
C PRO A 359 -5.73 3.83 -11.59
N ASP A 360 -6.72 3.56 -12.45
CA ASP A 360 -7.30 4.54 -13.39
C ASP A 360 -7.94 5.75 -12.68
N ASN A 361 -8.45 5.55 -11.47
CA ASN A 361 -9.07 6.56 -10.62
C ASN A 361 -8.06 7.36 -9.77
N GLU A 362 -6.79 7.01 -9.81
CA GLU A 362 -5.71 7.62 -9.00
C GLU A 362 -4.64 8.30 -9.85
N VAL A 363 -4.85 8.40 -11.16
CA VAL A 363 -3.95 9.10 -12.07
C VAL A 363 -4.77 10.04 -12.92
N HIS A 364 -4.39 11.32 -12.93
CA HIS A 364 -4.92 12.24 -13.94
C HIS A 364 -4.31 11.91 -15.30
N TRP A 365 -5.06 11.23 -16.16
CA TRP A 365 -4.65 10.82 -17.49
C TRP A 365 -4.97 11.88 -18.55
N GLU A 366 -4.07 12.05 -19.53
CA GLU A 366 -4.32 12.81 -20.74
C GLU A 366 -4.69 11.81 -21.85
N GLY A 367 -5.98 11.49 -21.96
CA GLY A 367 -6.44 10.38 -22.80
C GLY A 367 -6.05 9.02 -22.22
N ASP A 368 -5.22 8.25 -22.92
CA ASP A 368 -4.76 6.91 -22.51
C ASP A 368 -3.30 6.86 -22.02
N ARG A 369 -2.66 8.03 -21.93
CA ARG A 369 -1.24 8.14 -21.56
C ARG A 369 -1.04 9.29 -20.58
N LYS A 370 0.05 9.23 -19.83
CA LYS A 370 0.55 10.32 -19.01
C LYS A 370 2.02 10.55 -19.33
N ARG A 371 2.38 11.80 -19.61
CA ARG A 371 3.76 12.17 -19.88
C ARG A 371 4.48 12.49 -18.58
N LEU A 372 5.62 11.85 -18.35
CA LEU A 372 6.50 12.10 -17.21
C LEU A 372 7.93 12.37 -17.72
N GLN A 373 8.82 12.79 -16.82
CA GLN A 373 10.24 12.92 -17.11
C GLN A 373 11.05 12.02 -16.18
N VAL A 374 12.11 11.41 -16.73
CA VAL A 374 13.13 10.69 -15.98
C VAL A 374 14.43 11.49 -16.08
N HIS A 375 15.00 11.83 -14.93
CA HIS A 375 16.26 12.55 -14.86
C HIS A 375 17.35 11.64 -14.30
N MET A 376 18.52 11.60 -14.94
CA MET A 376 19.72 10.96 -14.43
C MET A 376 20.69 12.02 -13.94
N THR A 377 21.17 11.88 -12.71
CA THR A 377 22.12 12.79 -12.07
C THR A 377 23.31 12.03 -11.49
N GLU A 378 24.50 12.60 -11.63
CA GLU A 378 25.77 12.12 -11.08
C GLU A 378 26.62 13.31 -10.66
N LEU A 379 27.36 13.17 -9.56
CA LEU A 379 28.21 14.24 -9.06
C LEU A 379 29.27 14.66 -10.10
N GLY A 380 29.38 15.97 -10.34
CA GLY A 380 30.36 16.52 -11.29
C GLY A 380 29.97 16.40 -12.77
N LYS A 381 28.85 15.73 -13.11
CA LYS A 381 28.31 15.68 -14.48
C LYS A 381 27.04 16.51 -14.60
N ARG A 382 26.73 16.93 -15.84
CA ARG A 382 25.47 17.61 -16.14
C ARG A 382 24.32 16.60 -16.09
N PRO A 383 23.19 16.92 -15.42
CA PRO A 383 22.00 16.08 -15.46
C PRO A 383 21.50 15.82 -16.88
N VAL A 384 20.97 14.62 -17.11
CA VAL A 384 20.33 14.23 -18.38
C VAL A 384 18.84 13.99 -18.12
N THR A 385 17.97 14.47 -19.00
CA THR A 385 16.51 14.32 -18.86
C THR A 385 15.93 13.66 -20.10
N VAL A 386 15.10 12.63 -19.90
CA VAL A 386 14.39 11.91 -20.96
C VAL A 386 12.90 11.89 -20.63
N PRO A 387 12.02 12.41 -21.50
CA PRO A 387 10.58 12.27 -21.33
C PRO A 387 10.15 10.83 -21.62
N ILE A 388 9.15 10.34 -20.90
CA ILE A 388 8.55 9.02 -21.14
C ILE A 388 7.03 9.13 -21.16
N GLU A 389 6.39 8.28 -21.95
CA GLU A 389 4.94 8.08 -21.89
C GLU A 389 4.61 6.84 -21.07
N VAL A 390 3.79 7.04 -20.04
CA VAL A 390 3.22 5.96 -19.22
C VAL A 390 1.84 5.63 -19.77
N PRO A 391 1.57 4.40 -20.22
CA PRO A 391 0.22 3.98 -20.62
C PRO A 391 -0.64 3.65 -19.39
N ARG A 392 -1.97 3.55 -19.57
CA ARG A 392 -2.90 3.06 -18.53
C ARG A 392 -2.56 1.67 -17.99
N ALA A 393 -1.92 0.81 -18.78
CA ALA A 393 -1.53 -0.54 -18.35
C ALA A 393 -0.17 -0.97 -18.91
N GLY A 394 0.59 -1.70 -18.10
CA GLY A 394 1.94 -2.18 -18.43
C GLY A 394 3.04 -1.18 -18.09
N ALA A 395 4.24 -1.45 -18.58
CA ALA A 395 5.39 -0.56 -18.40
C ALA A 395 5.28 0.70 -19.27
N SER A 396 5.92 1.78 -18.83
CA SER A 396 6.16 2.96 -19.64
C SER A 396 7.09 2.66 -20.82
N GLU A 397 7.21 3.64 -21.72
CA GLU A 397 8.37 3.73 -22.60
C GLU A 397 9.68 3.71 -21.80
N VAL A 398 10.73 3.18 -22.43
CA VAL A 398 12.06 3.09 -21.83
C VAL A 398 12.79 4.42 -22.06
N ALA A 399 13.21 5.06 -20.97
CA ALA A 399 14.20 6.12 -20.99
C ALA A 399 15.60 5.49 -21.08
N GLU A 400 16.33 5.79 -22.15
CA GLU A 400 17.68 5.29 -22.36
C GLU A 400 18.73 6.37 -22.03
N PHE A 401 19.73 6.02 -21.23
CA PHE A 401 20.85 6.88 -20.89
C PHE A 401 22.18 6.20 -21.23
N ALA A 402 22.96 6.79 -22.12
CA ALA A 402 24.33 6.35 -22.36
C ALA A 402 25.23 6.76 -21.18
N TYR A 403 26.02 5.83 -20.67
CA TYR A 403 26.89 6.03 -19.52
C TYR A 403 28.28 5.43 -19.75
N ASP A 404 29.31 6.27 -19.65
CA ASP A 404 30.69 5.81 -19.78
C ASP A 404 31.25 5.34 -18.44
N VAL A 405 31.57 4.05 -18.37
CA VAL A 405 32.26 3.43 -17.25
C VAL A 405 33.76 3.71 -17.35
N ILE A 406 34.28 4.43 -16.36
CA ILE A 406 35.69 4.83 -16.29
C ILE A 406 36.41 3.93 -15.27
N PRO A 407 37.51 3.25 -15.65
CA PRO A 407 38.28 2.41 -14.74
C PRO A 407 38.69 3.14 -13.46
N GLY A 408 38.47 2.50 -12.31
CA GLY A 408 38.87 3.03 -11.00
C GLY A 408 37.98 4.14 -10.43
N GLN A 409 36.91 4.54 -11.13
CA GLN A 409 35.93 5.49 -10.61
C GLN A 409 34.67 4.77 -10.16
N SER A 410 34.22 5.00 -8.93
CA SER A 410 32.96 4.47 -8.43
C SER A 410 31.77 5.07 -9.19
N ILE A 411 30.74 4.26 -9.38
CA ILE A 411 29.51 4.63 -10.06
C ILE A 411 28.46 4.88 -9.00
N ASP A 412 27.93 6.11 -8.97
CA ASP A 412 26.85 6.48 -8.06
C ASP A 412 25.86 7.42 -8.77
N LEU A 413 24.84 6.80 -9.36
CA LEU A 413 23.84 7.47 -10.18
C LEU A 413 22.52 7.56 -9.42
N ARG A 414 21.82 8.66 -9.62
CA ARG A 414 20.45 8.82 -9.16
C ARG A 414 19.51 9.06 -10.34
N PHE A 415 18.39 8.36 -10.29
CA PHE A 415 17.27 8.56 -11.19
C PHE A 415 16.13 9.23 -10.44
N LEU A 416 15.52 10.24 -11.04
CA LEU A 416 14.36 10.95 -10.51
C LEU A 416 13.22 10.89 -11.52
N VAL A 417 12.04 10.49 -11.09
CA VAL A 417 10.81 10.62 -11.88
C VAL A 417 10.10 11.89 -11.47
N SER A 418 9.68 12.70 -12.44
CA SER A 418 8.96 13.93 -12.19
C SER A 418 7.72 14.14 -13.06
N ASP A 419 6.82 14.97 -12.53
CA ASP A 419 5.67 15.56 -13.23
C ASP A 419 5.76 17.09 -13.04
N GLY A 420 6.28 17.78 -14.05
CA GLY A 420 6.68 19.19 -13.92
C GLY A 420 7.78 19.37 -12.86
N ALA A 421 7.69 20.44 -12.05
CA ALA A 421 8.64 20.68 -10.95
C ALA A 421 8.28 19.91 -9.66
N ARG A 422 7.87 18.64 -9.80
CA ARG A 422 7.53 17.74 -8.70
C ARG A 422 8.23 16.40 -8.85
N ILE A 423 8.97 15.99 -7.83
CA ILE A 423 9.63 14.69 -7.76
C ILE A 423 8.65 13.66 -7.18
N LEU A 424 8.33 12.64 -7.98
CA LEU A 424 7.42 11.56 -7.62
C LEU A 424 8.15 10.41 -6.93
N GLN A 425 9.31 10.04 -7.48
CA GLN A 425 10.09 8.89 -7.05
C GLN A 425 11.58 9.14 -7.33
N THR A 426 12.43 8.62 -6.46
CA THR A 426 13.89 8.60 -6.68
C THR A 426 14.42 7.17 -6.53
N ALA A 427 15.46 6.84 -7.28
CA ALA A 427 16.18 5.57 -7.19
C ALA A 427 17.68 5.77 -7.39
N ARG A 428 18.47 4.81 -6.94
CA ARG A 428 19.94 4.79 -7.04
C ARG A 428 20.41 3.59 -7.82
N MET A 429 21.45 3.80 -8.60
CA MET A 429 22.27 2.74 -9.16
C MET A 429 23.71 2.96 -8.72
N GLN A 430 24.29 1.95 -8.07
CA GLN A 430 25.63 2.02 -7.50
C GLN A 430 26.48 0.82 -7.89
N GLY A 431 27.80 1.00 -7.96
CA GLY A 431 28.75 -0.07 -8.16
C GLY A 431 30.16 0.43 -8.43
N GLU A 432 31.03 -0.50 -8.78
CA GLU A 432 32.39 -0.21 -9.25
C GLU A 432 32.63 -0.94 -10.58
N PRO A 433 33.55 -0.47 -11.43
CA PRO A 433 33.94 -1.21 -12.63
C PRO A 433 34.40 -2.63 -12.29
N GLY A 434 33.78 -3.65 -12.88
CA GLY A 434 34.02 -5.06 -12.59
C GLY A 434 33.24 -5.63 -11.39
N SER A 435 32.40 -4.84 -10.73
CA SER A 435 31.60 -5.23 -9.57
C SER A 435 30.10 -5.25 -9.85
N ALA A 436 29.35 -5.94 -8.98
CA ALA A 436 27.90 -6.08 -9.10
C ALA A 436 27.18 -4.72 -9.12
N ILE A 437 26.14 -4.63 -9.94
CA ILE A 437 25.27 -3.46 -10.04
C ILE A 437 24.23 -3.54 -8.93
N SER A 438 24.15 -2.50 -8.11
CA SER A 438 23.11 -2.35 -7.08
C SER A 438 22.11 -1.29 -7.51
N PHE A 439 20.87 -1.69 -7.78
CA PHE A 439 19.77 -0.77 -8.03
C PHE A 439 18.71 -0.85 -6.92
N PHE A 440 18.32 0.29 -6.36
CA PHE A 440 17.27 0.35 -5.36
C PHE A 440 16.51 1.68 -5.42
N ILE A 441 15.21 1.62 -5.15
CA ILE A 441 14.40 2.83 -4.94
C ILE A 441 14.94 3.54 -3.70
N GLU A 442 15.04 4.88 -3.71
CA GLU A 442 15.43 5.72 -2.56
C GLU A 442 14.23 6.32 -1.84
N ALA A 443 13.28 6.87 -2.59
CA ALA A 443 12.08 7.48 -2.03
C ALA A 443 10.90 7.33 -2.98
N ILE A 444 9.69 7.19 -2.43
CA ILE A 444 8.44 7.27 -3.16
C ILE A 444 7.58 8.25 -2.39
N ASN A 445 7.30 9.43 -2.95
CA ASN A 445 6.85 10.55 -2.14
C ASN A 445 5.40 10.93 -2.38
N THR A 446 4.95 10.83 -3.62
CA THR A 446 3.59 11.27 -3.97
C THR A 446 2.94 10.28 -4.93
N PRO A 447 1.71 9.81 -4.64
CA PRO A 447 0.90 9.20 -5.70
C PRO A 447 0.53 10.24 -6.78
N LEU A 448 0.12 9.79 -7.97
CA LEU A 448 -0.19 10.67 -9.13
C LEU A 448 -1.63 11.19 -9.07
N GLU A 449 -2.20 11.20 -7.87
CA GLU A 449 -3.64 11.34 -7.61
C GLU A 449 -4.10 12.77 -7.65
N LEU A 450 -5.28 12.94 -8.27
CA LEU A 450 -6.04 14.17 -8.45
C LEU A 450 -5.22 15.35 -9.01
N GLU A 451 -5.91 16.37 -9.50
CA GLU A 451 -5.27 17.59 -10.02
C GLU A 451 -4.59 18.32 -8.85
N LYS A 452 -3.32 18.00 -8.59
CA LYS A 452 -2.53 18.67 -7.56
C LYS A 452 -2.02 20.00 -8.09
N SER A 453 -1.89 20.96 -7.17
CA SER A 453 -1.34 22.26 -7.52
C SER A 453 0.08 22.10 -8.07
N SER A 454 0.37 22.75 -9.20
CA SER A 454 1.71 22.75 -9.77
C SER A 454 2.73 23.35 -8.81
N PHE A 455 3.90 22.73 -8.72
CA PHE A 455 5.04 23.28 -8.00
C PHE A 455 5.83 24.21 -8.91
N ASP A 456 6.42 25.27 -8.35
CA ASP A 456 7.34 26.14 -9.08
C ASP A 456 8.79 25.61 -9.00
N LEU A 457 9.08 24.80 -7.97
CA LEU A 457 10.39 24.26 -7.66
C LEU A 457 10.27 22.97 -6.84
N ALA A 458 11.06 21.96 -7.17
CA ALA A 458 11.37 20.85 -6.28
C ALA A 458 12.86 20.85 -5.93
N MET A 459 13.17 20.60 -4.67
CA MET A 459 14.53 20.55 -4.15
C MET A 459 14.72 19.25 -3.35
N LEU A 460 15.62 18.40 -3.82
CA LEU A 460 16.07 17.21 -3.11
C LEU A 460 17.44 17.50 -2.49
N VAL A 461 17.48 17.62 -1.18
CA VAL A 461 18.72 17.76 -0.40
C VAL A 461 19.08 16.41 0.15
N ASN A 462 20.32 15.96 -0.05
CA ASN A 462 20.84 14.70 0.47
C ASN A 462 22.26 14.88 1.02
N ASP A 463 22.77 13.85 1.68
CA ASP A 463 24.10 13.77 2.29
C ASP A 463 25.01 12.71 1.64
N SER A 464 24.59 12.07 0.54
CA SER A 464 25.15 10.77 0.14
C SER A 464 25.49 10.57 -1.36
N LEU A 465 25.23 11.54 -2.25
CA LEU A 465 25.56 11.35 -3.68
C LEU A 465 27.04 11.59 -3.92
N GLY A 466 27.75 10.56 -4.39
CA GLY A 466 29.21 10.55 -4.43
C GLY A 466 29.86 10.68 -3.06
N GLY A 467 29.13 10.34 -1.98
CA GLY A 467 29.59 10.54 -0.59
C GLY A 467 29.65 12.01 -0.15
N GLN A 468 29.02 12.93 -0.89
CA GLN A 468 28.98 14.35 -0.56
C GLN A 468 27.55 14.86 -0.39
N PRO A 469 27.32 15.84 0.51
CA PRO A 469 26.06 16.55 0.57
C PRO A 469 25.79 17.28 -0.75
N SER A 470 24.58 17.17 -1.26
CA SER A 470 24.21 17.80 -2.53
C SER A 470 22.75 18.24 -2.55
N ALA A 471 22.44 19.19 -3.42
CA ALA A 471 21.08 19.60 -3.74
C ALA A 471 20.82 19.34 -5.22
N THR A 472 19.80 18.55 -5.50
CA THR A 472 19.19 18.47 -6.84
C THR A 472 17.99 19.41 -6.87
N VAL A 473 17.97 20.34 -7.82
CA VAL A 473 16.88 21.30 -7.98
C VAL A 473 16.23 21.13 -9.34
N LEU A 474 14.92 21.00 -9.35
CA LEU A 474 14.07 20.85 -10.52
C LEU A 474 13.08 22.02 -10.59
N SER A 475 13.02 22.69 -11.73
CA SER A 475 12.09 23.79 -12.02
C SER A 475 11.52 23.62 -13.44
N SER A 476 10.70 24.58 -13.88
CA SER A 476 10.24 24.63 -15.28
C SER A 476 11.37 24.85 -16.29
N SER A 477 12.55 25.31 -15.86
CA SER A 477 13.70 25.55 -16.73
C SER A 477 14.63 24.34 -16.84
N GLY A 478 14.50 23.36 -15.94
CA GLY A 478 15.21 22.08 -16.00
C GLY A 478 15.66 21.59 -14.64
N ILE A 479 16.65 20.70 -14.66
CA ILE A 479 17.25 20.08 -13.47
C ILE A 479 18.72 20.49 -13.32
N SER A 480 19.13 20.77 -12.08
CA SER A 480 20.51 21.10 -11.71
C SER A 480 20.93 20.31 -10.48
N LEU A 481 22.22 19.99 -10.39
CA LEU A 481 22.83 19.32 -9.24
C LEU A 481 23.99 20.17 -8.75
N THR A 482 24.05 20.44 -7.45
CA THR A 482 25.18 21.11 -6.80
C THR A 482 25.62 20.37 -5.57
N VAL A 483 26.94 20.36 -5.34
CA VAL A 483 27.50 20.01 -4.03
C VAL A 483 27.13 21.11 -3.04
N LEU A 484 26.82 20.70 -1.82
CA LEU A 484 26.64 21.56 -0.67
C LEU A 484 27.78 21.28 0.31
N ASP A 485 28.31 22.32 0.94
CA ASP A 485 29.19 22.09 2.09
C ASP A 485 28.35 21.61 3.28
N GLY A 486 28.56 20.35 3.69
CA GLY A 486 27.85 19.73 4.79
C GLY A 486 28.02 20.45 6.12
N HIS A 487 29.21 21.02 6.37
CA HIS A 487 29.46 21.79 7.59
C HIS A 487 28.66 23.09 7.57
N ASP A 488 28.59 23.76 6.43
CA ASP A 488 27.85 25.02 6.30
C ASP A 488 26.34 24.82 6.50
N ILE A 489 25.76 23.72 6.01
CA ILE A 489 24.34 23.44 6.22
C ILE A 489 24.02 23.11 7.67
N VAL A 490 24.84 22.27 8.31
CA VAL A 490 24.66 21.92 9.73
C VAL A 490 24.83 23.16 10.61
N ASN A 491 25.85 23.97 10.33
CA ASN A 491 26.08 25.23 11.03
C ASN A 491 24.93 26.22 10.79
N ALA A 492 24.49 26.40 9.55
CA ALA A 492 23.36 27.27 9.23
C ALA A 492 22.09 26.83 9.95
N ARG A 493 21.77 25.53 9.94
CA ARG A 493 20.65 24.97 10.70
C ARG A 493 20.75 25.32 12.19
N ARG A 494 21.87 24.97 12.83
CA ARG A 494 22.09 25.25 14.26
C ARG A 494 21.90 26.74 14.56
N ASP A 495 22.50 27.59 13.74
CA ASP A 495 22.46 29.03 13.88
C ASP A 495 21.04 29.61 13.75
N PHE A 496 20.22 29.12 12.81
CA PHE A 496 18.82 29.52 12.68
C PHE A 496 18.02 29.11 13.92
N LEU A 497 18.18 27.86 14.35
CA LEU A 497 17.46 27.31 15.49
C LEU A 497 17.83 28.03 16.79
N GLU A 498 19.12 28.29 17.03
CA GLU A 498 19.59 29.05 18.20
C GLU A 498 19.05 30.49 18.20
N THR A 499 19.04 31.15 17.03
CA THR A 499 18.48 32.49 16.86
C THR A 499 16.99 32.52 17.23
N LEU A 500 16.22 31.54 16.77
CA LEU A 500 14.80 31.41 17.09
C LEU A 500 14.58 31.08 18.57
N GLN A 501 15.28 30.06 19.09
CA GLN A 501 15.18 29.62 20.48
C GLN A 501 15.39 30.77 21.44
N THR A 502 16.46 31.54 21.21
CA THR A 502 16.83 32.69 22.03
C THR A 502 15.72 33.75 22.02
N SER A 503 15.08 33.96 20.88
CA SER A 503 14.06 34.99 20.72
C SER A 503 12.71 34.57 21.33
N VAL A 504 12.38 33.29 21.25
CA VAL A 504 11.16 32.73 21.86
C VAL A 504 11.31 32.64 23.39
N LYS A 505 12.50 32.29 23.90
CA LYS A 505 12.77 32.19 25.34
C LYS A 505 12.72 33.55 26.06
N PHE A 506 13.27 34.59 25.44
CA PHE A 506 13.44 35.91 26.05
C PHE A 506 12.58 36.96 25.33
N PRO A 507 11.30 37.12 25.71
CA PRO A 507 10.35 37.98 25.00
C PRO A 507 10.63 39.47 25.13
N SER A 508 11.53 39.87 26.04
CA SER A 508 12.07 41.23 26.11
C SER A 508 13.01 41.56 24.95
N LYS A 509 13.41 40.56 24.14
CA LYS A 509 14.17 40.80 22.92
C LYS A 509 13.26 41.30 21.81
N ASP A 510 13.73 42.36 21.17
CA ASP A 510 13.05 43.01 20.06
C ASP A 510 12.92 42.06 18.85
N ILE A 511 11.68 41.76 18.44
CA ILE A 511 11.39 40.96 17.24
C ILE A 511 12.10 41.51 16.00
N VAL A 512 12.33 42.83 15.93
CA VAL A 512 13.07 43.48 14.86
C VAL A 512 14.46 42.85 14.74
N ASP A 513 15.22 42.78 15.84
CA ASP A 513 16.58 42.21 15.86
C ASP A 513 16.58 40.75 15.41
N THR A 514 15.61 39.96 15.88
CA THR A 514 15.47 38.56 15.47
C THR A 514 15.22 38.42 13.97
N LEU A 515 14.25 39.17 13.42
CA LEU A 515 13.92 39.09 11.99
C LEU A 515 15.10 39.58 11.13
N PHE A 516 15.86 40.58 11.57
CA PHE A 516 17.09 41.01 10.89
C PHE A 516 18.16 39.91 10.89
N LYS A 517 18.37 39.23 12.02
CA LYS A 517 19.32 38.10 12.12
C LYS A 517 18.93 36.94 11.21
N LEU A 518 17.65 36.55 11.23
CA LEU A 518 17.12 35.51 10.35
C LEU A 518 17.24 35.91 8.88
N ALA A 519 16.87 37.15 8.53
CA ALA A 519 16.97 37.63 7.16
C ALA A 519 18.43 37.68 6.67
N SER A 520 19.36 38.09 7.53
CA SER A 520 20.79 38.16 7.19
C SER A 520 21.36 36.76 6.89
N LYS A 521 21.15 35.81 7.81
CA LYS A 521 21.55 34.41 7.61
C LYS A 521 20.85 33.80 6.39
N GLY A 522 19.55 34.05 6.25
CA GLY A 522 18.71 33.60 5.13
C GLY A 522 19.15 34.14 3.79
N ARG A 523 19.57 35.40 3.72
CA ARG A 523 20.08 36.04 2.51
C ARG A 523 21.44 35.48 2.10
N THR A 524 22.32 35.21 3.07
CA THR A 524 23.62 34.57 2.82
C THR A 524 23.42 33.18 2.25
N LEU A 525 22.58 32.36 2.89
CA LEU A 525 22.25 31.03 2.40
C LEU A 525 21.60 31.08 1.01
N PHE A 526 20.65 31.99 0.79
CA PHE A 526 20.02 32.19 -0.52
C PHE A 526 21.03 32.55 -1.61
N LYS A 527 22.00 33.44 -1.33
CA LYS A 527 23.06 33.79 -2.30
C LYS A 527 23.94 32.59 -2.64
N ALA A 528 24.30 31.79 -1.64
CA ALA A 528 25.08 30.57 -1.85
C ALA A 528 24.33 29.59 -2.77
N ILE A 529 23.07 29.29 -2.45
CA ILE A 529 22.19 28.44 -3.25
C ILE A 529 22.03 28.99 -4.68
N LYS A 530 21.75 30.29 -4.84
CA LYS A 530 21.54 30.92 -6.15
C LYS A 530 22.81 30.91 -7.03
N THR A 531 23.99 30.91 -6.42
CA THR A 531 25.26 30.80 -7.18
C THR A 531 25.37 29.42 -7.82
N SER A 532 24.89 28.40 -7.11
CA SER A 532 24.87 27.02 -7.57
C SER A 532 23.66 26.65 -8.45
N ILE A 533 22.58 27.43 -8.37
CA ILE A 533 21.32 27.21 -9.10
C ILE A 533 20.98 28.51 -9.87
N PRO A 534 21.53 28.68 -11.09
CA PRO A 534 21.46 29.95 -11.83
C PRO A 534 20.03 30.38 -12.18
N GLU A 535 19.13 29.41 -12.39
CA GLU A 535 17.75 29.62 -12.83
C GLU A 535 16.74 29.55 -11.68
N TRP A 536 17.08 30.14 -10.53
CA TRP A 536 16.15 30.27 -9.42
C TRP A 536 14.90 31.07 -9.83
N PRO A 537 13.67 30.54 -9.71
CA PRO A 537 12.45 31.23 -10.15
C PRO A 537 12.27 32.60 -9.47
N ALA A 538 11.85 33.60 -10.25
CA ALA A 538 11.66 34.95 -9.74
C ALA A 538 10.50 35.05 -8.73
N GLN A 539 9.50 34.18 -8.87
CA GLN A 539 8.37 34.04 -7.95
C GLN A 539 8.21 32.57 -7.59
N LEU A 540 8.00 32.30 -6.29
CA LEU A 540 7.73 30.97 -5.77
C LEU A 540 6.43 31.04 -4.96
N LYS A 541 5.40 30.35 -5.43
CA LYS A 541 4.15 30.13 -4.71
C LYS A 541 4.19 28.78 -4.01
N ARG A 542 4.80 27.77 -4.63
CA ARG A 542 4.86 26.40 -4.11
C ARG A 542 6.22 25.74 -4.34
N VAL A 543 6.75 25.12 -3.29
CA VAL A 543 8.03 24.40 -3.31
C VAL A 543 7.84 23.01 -2.69
N GLN A 544 8.37 21.99 -3.36
CA GLN A 544 8.54 20.66 -2.78
C GLN A 544 9.97 20.55 -2.26
N LEU A 545 10.12 20.26 -0.97
CA LEU A 545 11.40 20.01 -0.33
C LEU A 545 11.46 18.56 0.13
N MET A 546 12.43 17.83 -0.40
CA MET A 546 12.73 16.46 -0.03
C MET A 546 14.05 16.37 0.71
N THR A 547 14.05 15.72 1.86
CA THR A 547 15.25 15.53 2.70
C THR A 547 15.29 14.11 3.24
N PRO A 548 16.47 13.52 3.52
CA PRO A 548 16.57 12.40 4.43
C PRO A 548 15.86 12.73 5.75
N SER A 549 15.39 11.69 6.43
CA SER A 549 14.57 11.65 7.66
C SER A 549 14.90 12.63 8.82
N ASN A 550 15.97 13.40 8.73
CA ASN A 550 16.49 14.29 9.76
C ASN A 550 17.21 15.55 9.26
N ALA A 551 17.38 15.74 7.95
CA ALA A 551 18.10 16.88 7.41
C ALA A 551 17.17 18.08 7.30
N PHE A 552 16.83 18.73 8.44
CA PHE A 552 16.09 19.98 8.39
C PHE A 552 16.86 20.99 7.54
N PHE A 553 16.36 21.25 6.34
CA PHE A 553 16.88 22.28 5.47
C PHE A 553 16.06 23.57 5.68
N PRO A 554 16.67 24.70 6.07
CA PRO A 554 16.00 25.93 6.51
C PRO A 554 15.40 26.78 5.37
N ILE A 555 14.62 26.15 4.48
CA ILE A 555 14.14 26.81 3.26
C ILE A 555 13.16 27.97 3.54
N GLU A 556 12.40 27.93 4.63
CA GLU A 556 11.46 28.99 5.01
C GLU A 556 12.16 30.30 5.34
N TYR A 557 13.40 30.22 5.81
CA TYR A 557 14.19 31.37 6.25
C TYR A 557 14.96 32.03 5.11
N LEU A 558 14.92 31.47 3.89
CA LEU A 558 15.53 32.12 2.74
C LEU A 558 14.91 33.50 2.54
N TYR A 559 15.76 34.52 2.51
CA TYR A 559 15.36 35.91 2.30
C TYR A 559 15.72 36.34 0.89
N CYS A 560 14.73 36.36 0.00
CA CYS A 560 14.93 36.41 -1.44
C CYS A 560 15.19 37.83 -1.99
N ALA A 561 15.03 38.89 -1.19
CA ALA A 561 15.19 40.28 -1.60
C ALA A 561 16.47 40.94 -1.06
N PRO A 562 16.87 42.12 -1.58
CA PRO A 562 17.85 42.97 -0.92
C PRO A 562 17.44 43.32 0.52
N MET A 563 18.44 43.50 1.39
CA MET A 563 18.24 43.84 2.80
C MET A 563 18.67 45.28 3.08
N PRO A 564 18.05 45.96 4.07
CA PRO A 564 18.59 47.22 4.58
C PRO A 564 20.00 47.04 5.14
N GLU A 565 20.82 48.09 5.09
CA GLU A 565 22.22 48.04 5.51
C GLU A 565 22.41 47.80 7.01
N ASN A 566 21.44 48.19 7.84
CA ASN A 566 21.51 48.03 9.29
C ASN A 566 20.11 47.95 9.93
N THR A 567 20.07 47.53 11.20
CA THR A 567 18.85 47.31 11.98
C THR A 567 18.06 48.58 12.30
N LYS A 568 18.66 49.79 12.20
CA LYS A 568 17.96 51.06 12.46
C LYS A 568 16.86 51.36 11.42
N ALA A 569 16.92 50.71 10.27
CA ALA A 569 15.89 50.77 9.23
C ALA A 569 14.52 50.24 9.70
N GLY A 570 14.50 49.44 10.77
CA GLY A 570 13.29 48.89 11.35
C GLY A 570 12.55 47.91 10.44
N LEU A 571 11.38 47.46 10.91
CA LEU A 571 10.46 46.67 10.10
C LEU A 571 9.60 47.58 9.22
N CYS A 572 9.20 47.06 8.06
CA CYS A 572 8.29 47.75 7.15
C CYS A 572 7.03 48.23 7.89
N PRO A 573 6.66 49.53 7.79
CA PRO A 573 5.46 50.07 8.45
C PRO A 573 4.17 49.48 7.87
N ASP A 574 4.16 49.12 6.59
CA ASP A 574 3.00 48.51 5.90
C ASP A 574 2.88 46.99 6.13
N ARG A 575 3.74 46.39 6.97
CA ARG A 575 3.82 44.93 7.12
C ARG A 575 2.52 44.30 7.57
N ALA A 576 1.80 44.91 8.52
CA ALA A 576 0.60 44.31 9.11
C ALA A 576 -0.49 44.08 8.05
N GLY A 577 -0.73 45.08 7.21
CA GLY A 577 -1.68 44.97 6.09
C GLY A 577 -1.26 43.95 5.03
N CYS A 578 0.03 43.91 4.68
CA CYS A 578 0.55 42.94 3.70
C CYS A 578 0.51 41.50 4.22
N LEU A 579 0.83 41.29 5.50
CA LEU A 579 0.76 39.98 6.15
C LEU A 579 -0.68 39.48 6.22
N ALA A 580 -1.63 40.35 6.62
CA ALA A 580 -3.05 40.04 6.64
C ALA A 580 -3.60 39.69 5.24
N ALA A 581 -3.23 40.47 4.22
CA ALA A 581 -3.64 40.23 2.83
C ALA A 581 -2.95 39.00 2.20
N GLY A 582 -1.84 38.54 2.78
CA GLY A 582 -1.01 37.47 2.22
C GLY A 582 -0.23 37.84 0.96
N VAL A 583 -0.29 39.09 0.54
CA VAL A 583 0.39 39.61 -0.65
C VAL A 583 1.02 40.95 -0.29
N ALA A 584 2.29 41.12 -0.68
CA ALA A 584 2.94 42.42 -0.55
C ALA A 584 2.37 43.42 -1.56
N ARG A 585 2.29 44.70 -1.18
CA ARG A 585 1.90 45.77 -2.10
C ARG A 585 2.75 45.73 -3.38
N HIS A 586 2.14 45.99 -4.54
CA HIS A 586 2.84 46.18 -5.80
C HIS A 586 2.34 47.47 -6.47
N PRO A 587 3.23 48.39 -6.88
CA PRO A 587 4.68 48.44 -6.58
C PRO A 587 4.97 48.73 -5.10
N CYS A 588 6.18 48.39 -4.62
CA CYS A 588 6.56 48.63 -3.23
C CYS A 588 8.00 49.14 -3.15
N SER A 589 8.13 50.47 -3.11
CA SER A 589 9.41 51.17 -3.02
C SER A 589 10.24 50.75 -1.81
N ILE A 590 9.61 50.37 -0.68
CA ILE A 590 10.30 49.87 0.52
C ILE A 590 11.07 48.57 0.22
N ARG A 591 10.46 47.65 -0.53
CA ARG A 591 11.08 46.37 -0.91
C ARG A 591 12.11 46.55 -2.01
N GLU A 592 11.81 47.38 -3.00
CA GLU A 592 12.70 47.67 -4.13
C GLU A 592 14.00 48.36 -3.68
N ASN A 593 13.89 49.37 -2.82
CA ASN A 593 15.03 50.16 -2.34
C ASN A 593 15.60 49.64 -1.01
N ALA A 594 15.05 48.57 -0.45
CA ALA A 594 15.46 47.99 0.84
C ALA A 594 15.54 49.01 2.00
N THR A 595 14.61 49.96 2.07
CA THR A 595 14.62 51.01 3.10
C THR A 595 14.20 50.52 4.48
N SER A 596 13.46 49.40 4.55
CA SER A 596 13.06 48.70 5.78
C SER A 596 12.98 47.21 5.54
N LEU A 597 13.09 46.41 6.60
CA LEU A 597 12.99 44.96 6.49
C LEU A 597 11.52 44.55 6.29
N CYS A 598 11.22 43.87 5.18
CA CYS A 598 9.87 43.39 4.89
C CYS A 598 9.77 41.88 5.13
N PRO A 599 8.96 41.41 6.10
CA PRO A 599 8.78 39.98 6.37
C PRO A 599 8.24 39.18 5.17
N MET A 600 7.55 39.83 4.23
CA MET A 600 7.05 39.20 3.00
C MET A 600 8.17 38.73 2.05
N ASN A 601 9.44 39.01 2.34
CA ASN A 601 10.58 38.51 1.58
C ASN A 601 11.14 37.18 2.09
N PHE A 602 10.65 36.68 3.24
CA PHE A 602 10.91 35.32 3.67
C PHE A 602 10.08 34.33 2.85
N LEU A 603 10.73 33.29 2.35
CA LEU A 603 10.07 32.27 1.53
C LEU A 603 8.91 31.61 2.29
N GLY A 604 9.10 31.22 3.55
CA GLY A 604 8.07 30.55 4.35
C GLY A 604 6.85 31.41 4.71
N VAL A 605 6.87 32.71 4.40
CA VAL A 605 5.75 33.65 4.61
C VAL A 605 4.86 33.75 3.36
N THR A 606 5.45 33.57 2.17
CA THR A 606 4.79 33.79 0.87
C THR A 606 4.61 32.51 0.04
N THR A 607 5.36 31.47 0.35
CA THR A 607 5.45 30.24 -0.44
C THR A 607 5.02 29.03 0.38
N VAL A 608 4.15 28.20 -0.17
CA VAL A 608 3.78 26.91 0.44
C VAL A 608 4.96 25.96 0.28
N VAL A 609 5.43 25.39 1.38
CA VAL A 609 6.54 24.42 1.39
C VAL A 609 5.97 23.05 1.76
N GLU A 610 5.96 22.14 0.80
CA GLU A 610 5.67 20.71 1.03
C GLU A 610 6.96 20.03 1.48
N ARG A 611 6.98 19.49 2.71
CA ARG A 611 8.15 18.81 3.27
C ARG A 611 7.93 17.32 3.28
N GLN A 612 8.72 16.61 2.48
CA GLN A 612 8.72 15.16 2.41
C GLN A 612 10.05 14.61 2.93
N THR A 613 9.94 13.72 3.90
CA THR A 613 11.08 12.98 4.44
C THR A 613 11.09 11.57 3.89
N TRP A 614 12.28 11.03 3.63
CA TRP A 614 12.43 9.64 3.21
C TRP A 614 13.49 8.92 4.03
N ASP A 615 13.38 7.60 4.07
CA ASP A 615 14.29 6.70 4.77
C ASP A 615 14.61 5.51 3.86
N PRO A 616 15.87 5.31 3.45
CA PRO A 616 16.26 4.19 2.60
C PRO A 616 16.09 2.84 3.29
N THR A 617 16.13 2.81 4.63
CA THR A 617 16.13 1.58 5.42
C THR A 617 14.74 1.01 5.65
N LYS A 618 13.70 1.80 5.37
CA LYS A 618 12.31 1.38 5.57
C LYS A 618 11.79 0.55 4.40
N PRO A 619 11.07 -0.55 4.68
CA PRO A 619 10.39 -1.31 3.65
C PRO A 619 9.39 -0.40 2.94
N LYS A 620 9.47 -0.37 1.62
CA LYS A 620 8.64 0.46 0.76
C LYS A 620 7.34 -0.29 0.50
N SER A 621 6.52 -0.43 1.53
CA SER A 621 5.22 -1.05 1.37
C SER A 621 4.33 -0.10 0.58
N VAL A 622 4.07 -0.48 -0.67
CA VAL A 622 2.73 -0.57 -1.25
C VAL A 622 1.77 0.57 -0.93
N PHE A 623 1.56 1.41 -1.94
CA PHE A 623 0.82 2.67 -1.96
C PHE A 623 -0.70 2.58 -1.93
N LEU A 624 -1.30 1.40 -1.86
CA LEU A 624 -2.75 1.33 -2.00
C LEU A 624 -3.48 1.34 -0.67
N SER A 625 -3.46 2.54 -0.15
CA SER A 625 -4.60 3.14 0.51
C SER A 625 -5.87 2.96 -0.35
N GLU A 626 -6.97 2.41 0.18
CA GLU A 626 -8.19 2.13 -0.62
C GLU A 626 -8.67 3.41 -1.34
N PRO A 627 -9.09 3.35 -2.62
CA PRO A 627 -9.30 4.57 -3.40
C PRO A 627 -10.37 5.50 -2.84
N LYS A 628 -11.45 4.96 -2.25
CA LYS A 628 -12.45 5.76 -1.53
C LYS A 628 -11.86 6.42 -0.29
N GLN A 629 -11.15 5.64 0.54
CA GLN A 629 -10.46 6.20 1.70
C GLN A 629 -9.43 7.25 1.27
N LEU A 630 -8.80 7.13 0.11
CA LEU A 630 -7.75 8.03 -0.33
C LEU A 630 -8.30 9.39 -0.74
N ALA A 631 -9.37 9.41 -1.55
CA ALA A 631 -10.10 10.64 -1.86
C ALA A 631 -10.68 11.31 -0.61
N GLU A 632 -11.26 10.53 0.32
CA GLU A 632 -11.76 11.03 1.62
C GLU A 632 -10.62 11.54 2.53
N ARG A 633 -9.44 10.90 2.50
CA ARG A 633 -8.27 11.35 3.30
C ARG A 633 -7.66 12.62 2.77
N HIS A 634 -7.78 12.89 1.48
CA HIS A 634 -7.30 14.14 0.89
C HIS A 634 -8.21 15.34 1.19
N CYS A 635 -9.41 15.14 1.74
CA CYS A 635 -10.34 16.21 2.03
C CYS A 635 -11.02 16.03 3.39
N ILE A 636 -10.63 16.83 4.39
CA ILE A 636 -11.27 16.80 5.72
C ILE A 636 -12.37 17.86 5.77
N SER A 637 -13.62 17.41 5.73
CA SER A 637 -14.81 18.26 5.85
C SER A 637 -15.33 18.38 7.29
N ASP A 638 -14.85 17.55 8.21
CA ASP A 638 -15.27 17.58 9.61
C ASP A 638 -14.08 17.39 10.57
N LEU A 639 -13.86 18.40 11.42
CA LEU A 639 -12.89 18.41 12.51
C LEU A 639 -13.57 18.56 13.89
N SER A 640 -14.87 18.27 13.97
CA SER A 640 -15.63 18.25 15.23
C SER A 640 -15.10 17.19 16.20
N ARG A 641 -14.60 16.07 15.65
CA ARG A 641 -13.98 14.98 16.39
C ARG A 641 -12.47 15.13 16.39
N ALA A 642 -11.93 15.62 17.50
CA ALA A 642 -10.50 15.72 17.75
C ALA A 642 -10.12 14.93 19.01
N ALA A 643 -8.91 14.37 19.04
CA ALA A 643 -8.29 13.93 20.29
C ALA A 643 -7.25 14.96 20.73
N PHE A 644 -7.30 15.35 22.00
CA PHE A 644 -6.43 16.38 22.56
C PHE A 644 -5.67 15.84 23.76
N ALA A 645 -4.36 16.06 23.81
CA ALA A 645 -3.54 15.82 25.00
C ALA A 645 -2.49 16.93 25.13
N ALA A 646 -2.17 17.28 26.37
CA ALA A 646 -1.21 18.33 26.67
C ALA A 646 -0.49 18.05 27.98
N SER A 647 0.75 18.52 28.10
CA SER A 647 1.46 18.60 29.38
C SER A 647 0.93 19.76 30.21
N ASN A 648 0.73 19.54 31.51
CA ASN A 648 0.33 20.60 32.45
C ASN A 648 1.37 21.73 32.51
N ARG A 649 2.63 21.47 32.13
CA ARG A 649 3.68 22.48 32.03
C ARG A 649 3.40 23.56 30.98
N ALA A 650 2.50 23.29 30.02
CA ALA A 650 2.10 24.30 29.04
C ALA A 650 1.40 25.51 29.68
N ASP A 651 0.79 25.35 30.86
CA ASP A 651 0.18 26.42 31.64
C ASP A 651 1.11 27.02 32.71
N ASP A 652 2.35 26.55 32.83
CA ASP A 652 3.33 27.00 33.84
C ASP A 652 3.98 28.34 33.44
N PHE A 653 3.18 29.41 33.45
CA PHE A 653 3.60 30.80 33.23
C PHE A 653 2.63 31.79 33.86
N ALA A 654 3.12 32.93 34.32
CA ALA A 654 2.30 34.03 34.79
C ALA A 654 1.81 34.90 33.63
N ASP A 655 0.66 35.56 33.78
CA ASP A 655 0.12 36.45 32.74
C ASP A 655 1.08 37.63 32.43
N SER A 656 1.90 38.03 33.40
CA SER A 656 2.96 39.04 33.24
C SER A 656 4.12 38.61 32.34
N ASP A 657 4.24 37.31 32.02
CA ASP A 657 5.31 36.78 31.17
C ASP A 657 5.01 36.96 29.67
N LEU A 658 3.81 37.43 29.33
CA LEU A 658 3.36 37.69 27.97
C LEU A 658 3.82 39.05 27.46
N ALA A 659 4.16 39.13 26.18
CA ALA A 659 4.42 40.40 25.52
C ALA A 659 3.14 41.27 25.48
N PRO A 660 3.26 42.61 25.50
CA PRO A 660 2.12 43.51 25.36
C PRO A 660 1.27 43.18 24.13
N GLY A 661 -0.05 43.04 24.31
CA GLY A 661 -1.00 42.71 23.23
C GLY A 661 -1.32 41.22 23.07
N PHE A 662 -0.69 40.32 23.84
CA PHE A 662 -1.04 38.91 23.87
C PHE A 662 -1.97 38.59 25.04
N ALA A 663 -3.11 37.96 24.74
CA ALA A 663 -3.99 37.41 25.77
C ALA A 663 -3.48 36.04 26.24
N PRO A 664 -3.55 35.73 27.56
CA PRO A 664 -3.19 34.41 28.07
C PRO A 664 -4.16 33.35 27.55
N VAL A 665 -3.61 32.36 26.85
CA VAL A 665 -4.34 31.16 26.44
C VAL A 665 -3.91 30.00 27.33
N ARG A 666 -4.88 29.37 27.99
CA ARG A 666 -4.67 28.25 28.91
C ARG A 666 -5.21 26.95 28.33
N LEU A 667 -4.76 25.80 28.85
CA LEU A 667 -5.24 24.49 28.42
C LEU A 667 -6.76 24.33 28.55
N ALA A 668 -7.38 25.00 29.53
CA ALA A 668 -8.84 25.01 29.69
C ALA A 668 -9.58 25.60 28.47
N GLN A 669 -9.03 26.64 27.82
CA GLN A 669 -9.63 27.24 26.62
C GLN A 669 -9.49 26.31 25.40
N LEU A 670 -8.34 25.64 25.28
CA LEU A 670 -8.16 24.60 24.27
C LEU A 670 -9.12 23.43 24.49
N ALA A 671 -9.32 23.01 25.73
CA ALA A 671 -10.25 21.93 26.08
C ALA A 671 -11.72 22.30 25.78
N ALA A 672 -12.10 23.57 25.94
CA ALA A 672 -13.42 24.05 25.54
C ALA A 672 -13.65 23.95 24.02
N THR A 673 -12.57 24.02 23.23
CA THR A 673 -12.63 23.91 21.77
C THR A 673 -12.53 22.45 21.32
N LEU A 674 -11.55 21.70 21.81
CA LEU A 674 -11.17 20.37 21.34
C LEU A 674 -11.83 19.20 22.09
N GLY A 675 -12.47 19.48 23.22
CA GLY A 675 -12.85 18.47 24.21
C GLY A 675 -11.78 18.26 25.28
N PRO A 676 -12.06 17.42 26.30
CA PRO A 676 -11.16 17.24 27.44
C PRO A 676 -9.80 16.67 27.01
N ALA A 677 -8.73 17.23 27.59
CA ALA A 677 -7.38 16.70 27.42
C ALA A 677 -7.29 15.29 28.00
N GLN A 678 -6.70 14.36 27.26
CA GLN A 678 -6.55 12.98 27.69
C GLN A 678 -5.54 12.91 28.86
N PRO A 679 -5.90 12.27 29.99
CA PRO A 679 -5.07 12.29 31.19
C PRO A 679 -3.90 11.30 31.15
N SER A 680 -3.89 10.35 30.20
CA SER A 680 -2.85 9.33 30.06
C SER A 680 -2.74 8.83 28.62
N TRP A 681 -1.64 8.15 28.30
CA TRP A 681 -1.44 7.54 26.99
C TRP A 681 -2.42 6.39 26.70
N ASP A 682 -2.92 5.71 27.73
CA ASP A 682 -3.98 4.71 27.57
C ASP A 682 -5.32 5.35 27.18
N ALA A 683 -5.68 6.47 27.83
CA ALA A 683 -6.86 7.24 27.44
C ALA A 683 -6.71 7.82 26.03
N TRP A 684 -5.52 8.30 25.68
CA TRP A 684 -5.19 8.74 24.31
C TRP A 684 -5.43 7.63 23.28
N LYS A 685 -4.87 6.43 23.48
CA LYS A 685 -5.09 5.28 22.59
C LYS A 685 -6.58 4.95 22.44
N GLN A 686 -7.36 5.05 23.52
CA GLN A 686 -8.81 4.84 23.46
C GLN A 686 -9.52 5.90 22.61
N ALA A 687 -9.14 7.18 22.74
CA ALA A 687 -9.69 8.26 21.93
C ALA A 687 -9.35 8.09 20.43
N VAL A 688 -8.11 7.70 20.13
CA VAL A 688 -7.59 7.49 18.77
C VAL A 688 -8.27 6.33 18.04
N ARG A 689 -8.73 5.28 18.75
CA ARG A 689 -9.49 4.16 18.15
C ARG A 689 -10.74 4.61 17.38
N SER A 690 -11.26 5.79 17.71
CA SER A 690 -12.41 6.37 17.02
C SER A 690 -12.06 7.03 15.67
N ASN A 691 -10.79 6.96 15.25
CA ASN A 691 -10.20 7.56 14.03
C ASN A 691 -10.56 9.06 13.86
N PRO A 692 -10.26 9.91 14.85
CA PRO A 692 -10.48 11.35 14.70
C PRO A 692 -9.63 11.91 13.55
N ALA A 693 -10.17 12.84 12.76
CA ALA A 693 -9.43 13.47 11.67
C ALA A 693 -8.37 14.48 12.15
N LEU A 694 -8.45 14.90 13.43
CA LEU A 694 -7.53 15.82 14.08
C LEU A 694 -6.98 15.23 15.37
N LEU A 695 -5.65 15.21 15.49
CA LEU A 695 -4.93 14.96 16.73
C LEU A 695 -4.20 16.23 17.15
N VAL A 696 -4.41 16.67 18.39
CA VAL A 696 -3.70 17.82 18.96
C VAL A 696 -2.89 17.36 20.16
N LEU A 697 -1.59 17.54 20.06
CA LEU A 697 -0.62 17.19 21.10
C LEU A 697 0.20 18.43 21.46
N ILE A 698 0.18 18.81 22.73
CA ILE A 698 1.08 19.82 23.32
C ILE A 698 1.99 19.10 24.32
N PRO A 699 2.99 18.32 23.86
CA PRO A 699 3.79 17.52 24.76
C PRO A 699 4.92 18.37 25.36
N HIS A 700 5.38 17.97 26.54
CA HIS A 700 6.76 18.28 26.93
C HIS A 700 7.66 17.18 26.36
N VAL A 701 8.75 17.59 25.69
CA VAL A 701 9.73 16.66 25.14
C VAL A 701 10.94 16.65 26.07
N ASP A 702 11.20 15.51 26.69
CA ASP A 702 12.33 15.29 27.59
C ASP A 702 13.20 14.15 27.05
N GLY A 703 14.21 14.52 26.26
CA GLY A 703 15.05 13.57 25.51
C GLY A 703 14.21 12.68 24.58
N GLU A 704 14.22 11.38 24.85
CA GLU A 704 13.48 10.36 24.08
C GLU A 704 12.03 10.15 24.56
N LYS A 705 11.55 10.99 25.49
CA LYS A 705 10.22 10.87 26.11
C LYS A 705 9.30 12.00 25.69
N LEU A 706 8.05 11.66 25.40
CA LEU A 706 6.92 12.58 25.29
C LEU A 706 6.13 12.54 26.60
N GLN A 707 5.92 13.69 27.21
CA GLN A 707 5.18 13.84 28.46
C GLN A 707 3.88 14.62 28.24
N ILE A 708 2.78 14.05 28.72
CA ILE A 708 1.46 14.72 28.82
C ILE A 708 1.00 14.76 30.28
N ALA A 709 -0.09 15.47 30.56
CA ALA A 709 -0.66 15.65 31.90
C ALA A 709 0.42 16.03 32.93
N GLN A 710 0.44 15.36 34.10
CA GLN A 710 1.40 15.58 35.18
C GLN A 710 2.64 14.66 35.07
N ASN A 711 3.20 14.55 33.86
CA ASN A 711 4.36 13.72 33.48
C ASN A 711 4.05 12.25 33.11
N GLU A 712 2.92 11.98 32.46
CA GLU A 712 2.65 10.68 31.83
C GLU A 712 3.57 10.50 30.62
N GLU A 713 4.46 9.50 30.68
CA GLU A 713 5.55 9.34 29.72
C GLU A 713 5.23 8.32 28.61
N LEU A 714 5.61 8.64 27.38
CA LEU A 714 5.68 7.72 26.25
C LEU A 714 7.05 7.83 25.62
N LEU A 715 7.71 6.69 25.41
CA LEU A 715 8.94 6.65 24.62
C LEU A 715 8.61 6.95 23.15
N ARG A 716 9.36 7.85 22.53
CA ARG A 716 9.18 8.23 21.11
C ARG A 716 9.22 7.02 20.18
N GLY A 717 10.14 6.09 20.42
CA GLY A 717 10.26 4.85 19.66
C GLY A 717 9.12 3.85 19.86
N ALA A 718 8.21 4.08 20.82
CA ALA A 718 7.01 3.26 21.03
C ALA A 718 5.77 3.83 20.32
N ILE A 719 5.90 4.94 19.59
CA ILE A 719 4.82 5.47 18.76
C ILE A 719 4.55 4.47 17.64
N GLU A 720 3.28 4.08 17.52
CA GLU A 720 2.82 3.05 16.60
C GLU A 720 1.43 3.44 16.09
N VAL A 721 0.88 2.66 15.16
CA VAL A 721 -0.44 2.91 14.55
C VAL A 721 -1.57 3.14 15.56
N HIS A 722 -1.51 2.55 16.76
CA HIS A 722 -2.55 2.73 17.77
C HIS A 722 -2.45 4.07 18.53
N HIS A 723 -1.36 4.83 18.33
CA HIS A 723 -1.18 6.18 18.86
C HIS A 723 -1.64 7.27 17.88
N VAL A 724 -1.80 6.94 16.59
CA VAL A 724 -2.19 7.89 15.53
C VAL A 724 -3.53 7.52 14.89
N GLY A 725 -3.84 6.23 14.79
CA GLY A 725 -5.04 5.72 14.14
C GLY A 725 -4.80 5.42 12.66
N GLN A 726 -5.80 4.82 12.00
CA GLN A 726 -5.68 4.35 10.62
C GLN A 726 -6.22 5.36 9.59
N GLY A 727 -6.86 6.44 10.06
CA GLY A 727 -7.55 7.43 9.23
C GLY A 727 -6.66 8.52 8.60
N ARG A 728 -5.33 8.40 8.63
CA ARG A 728 -4.37 9.44 8.22
C ARG A 728 -4.70 10.85 8.75
N PRO A 729 -4.83 11.01 10.07
CA PRO A 729 -5.25 12.29 10.64
C PRO A 729 -4.21 13.39 10.39
N LEU A 730 -4.69 14.63 10.45
CA LEU A 730 -3.84 15.78 10.67
C LEU A 730 -3.39 15.80 12.13
N VAL A 731 -2.09 15.94 12.36
CA VAL A 731 -1.53 16.06 13.71
C VAL A 731 -0.95 17.44 13.93
N VAL A 732 -1.42 18.13 14.96
CA VAL A 732 -0.81 19.37 15.49
C VAL A 732 0.00 18.98 16.73
N ALA A 733 1.31 18.81 16.57
CA ALA A 733 2.23 18.40 17.62
C ALA A 733 3.18 19.56 17.98
N ILE A 734 2.71 20.50 18.80
CA ILE A 734 3.47 21.71 19.15
C ILE A 734 4.03 21.55 20.57
N GLY A 735 5.29 21.12 20.64
CA GLY A 735 6.07 21.04 21.89
C GLY A 735 7.52 21.47 21.65
N CYS A 736 8.30 21.59 22.72
CA CYS A 736 9.72 21.93 22.62
C CYS A 736 10.47 21.01 21.65
N ASN A 737 11.13 21.57 20.64
CA ASN A 737 11.89 20.81 19.63
C ASN A 737 11.08 19.68 18.96
N SER A 738 9.75 19.81 18.89
CA SER A 738 8.88 18.80 18.28
C SER A 738 9.24 18.55 16.81
N GLY A 739 9.63 19.57 16.06
CA GLY A 739 10.04 19.48 14.66
C GLY A 739 11.49 19.08 14.43
N GLU A 740 12.29 18.89 15.48
CA GLU A 740 13.72 18.56 15.38
C GLU A 740 14.07 17.26 16.14
N ALA A 741 15.12 16.57 15.70
CA ALA A 741 15.73 15.48 16.46
C ALA A 741 17.26 15.54 16.38
N PRO A 742 17.96 15.12 17.46
CA PRO A 742 19.42 15.03 17.50
C PRO A 742 19.96 13.85 16.69
N VAL A 743 19.18 12.78 16.51
CA VAL A 743 19.58 11.57 15.77
C VAL A 743 18.81 11.49 14.45
N PRO A 744 19.44 11.02 13.35
CA PRO A 744 18.72 10.58 12.17
C PRO A 744 17.52 9.70 12.52
N THR A 745 16.40 9.82 11.78
CA THR A 745 15.17 9.00 11.94
C THR A 745 14.34 9.14 13.22
N SER A 746 14.70 10.00 14.20
CA SER A 746 13.93 10.09 15.46
C SER A 746 13.00 11.30 15.59
N SER A 747 12.85 12.15 14.55
CA SER A 747 11.99 13.35 14.63
C SER A 747 10.53 12.98 14.88
N LEU A 748 9.84 13.74 15.73
CA LEU A 748 8.45 13.44 16.10
C LEU A 748 7.50 13.45 14.88
N PRO A 749 7.59 14.43 13.94
CA PRO A 749 6.84 14.39 12.69
C PRO A 749 7.02 13.09 11.92
N LEU A 750 8.26 12.60 11.80
CA LEU A 750 8.53 11.36 11.10
C LEU A 750 7.87 10.16 11.79
N LEU A 751 8.07 10.03 13.11
CA LEU A 751 7.49 8.93 13.89
C LEU A 751 5.95 8.91 13.80
N LEU A 752 5.32 10.08 13.81
CA LEU A 752 3.87 10.22 13.63
C LEU A 752 3.43 9.88 12.21
N MET A 753 4.16 10.32 11.18
CA MET A 753 3.87 9.99 9.77
C MET A 753 4.05 8.50 9.50
N ASP A 754 5.09 7.87 10.05
CA ASP A 754 5.31 6.42 9.95
C ASP A 754 4.20 5.63 10.64
N ALA A 755 3.71 6.12 11.77
CA ALA A 755 2.57 5.56 12.48
C ALA A 755 1.23 5.83 11.79
N GLY A 756 1.23 6.61 10.69
CA GLY A 756 0.08 6.76 9.80
C GLY A 756 -0.46 8.18 9.65
N ALA A 757 0.16 9.22 10.22
CA ALA A 757 -0.32 10.60 10.07
C ALA A 757 -0.29 11.07 8.60
N GLY A 758 -1.29 11.85 8.18
CA GLY A 758 -1.37 12.41 6.83
C GLY A 758 -0.45 13.63 6.65
N ALA A 759 -0.46 14.50 7.65
CA ALA A 759 0.41 15.65 7.78
C ALA A 759 0.65 15.97 9.26
N VAL A 760 1.80 16.56 9.58
CA VAL A 760 2.17 16.94 10.95
C VAL A 760 2.64 18.39 10.99
N ILE A 761 2.01 19.20 11.84
CA ILE A 761 2.43 20.57 12.15
C ILE A 761 3.23 20.54 13.44
N ALA A 762 4.45 21.06 13.42
CA ALA A 762 5.37 21.03 14.56
C ALA A 762 6.16 22.34 14.73
N ALA A 763 6.81 22.48 15.88
CA ALA A 763 7.69 23.61 16.20
C ALA A 763 9.16 23.21 16.12
N LEU A 764 9.96 23.94 15.35
CA LEU A 764 11.38 23.60 15.12
C LEU A 764 12.31 23.80 16.31
N THR A 765 11.90 24.59 17.30
CA THR A 765 12.76 24.97 18.42
C THR A 765 12.01 24.83 19.75
N GLU A 766 12.70 25.12 20.85
CA GLU A 766 12.06 25.16 22.16
C GLU A 766 11.05 26.31 22.21
N VAL A 767 9.84 25.96 22.61
CA VAL A 767 8.72 26.88 22.67
C VAL A 767 8.18 26.93 24.09
N LEU A 768 7.94 28.13 24.58
CA LEU A 768 7.37 28.33 25.91
C LEU A 768 5.86 28.13 25.85
N GLY A 769 5.29 27.50 26.89
CA GLY A 769 3.87 27.11 26.95
C GLY A 769 2.91 28.23 26.58
N ARG A 770 3.21 29.47 27.02
CA ARG A 770 2.44 30.67 26.72
C ARG A 770 2.23 30.98 25.24
N TYR A 771 3.21 30.68 24.39
CA TYR A 771 3.10 30.86 22.94
C TYR A 771 2.52 29.62 22.27
N THR A 772 2.87 28.44 22.78
CA THR A 772 2.37 27.16 22.29
C THR A 772 0.85 27.07 22.38
N ASN A 773 0.26 27.44 23.53
CA ASN A 773 -1.19 27.39 23.72
C ASN A 773 -1.93 28.33 22.75
N ALA A 774 -1.46 29.58 22.65
CA ALA A 774 -2.09 30.60 21.79
C ALA A 774 -1.97 30.25 20.30
N ALA A 775 -0.81 29.76 19.88
CA ALA A 775 -0.61 29.30 18.50
C ALA A 775 -1.48 28.07 18.20
N THR A 776 -1.53 27.09 19.12
CA THR A 776 -2.36 25.88 18.94
C THR A 776 -3.83 26.24 18.83
N LEU A 777 -4.34 27.15 19.66
CA LEU A 777 -5.73 27.60 19.58
C LEU A 777 -6.02 28.25 18.22
N SER A 778 -5.16 29.17 17.78
CA SER A 778 -5.28 29.83 16.46
C SER A 778 -5.27 28.81 15.32
N PHE A 779 -4.43 27.76 15.40
CA PHE A 779 -4.42 26.66 14.44
C PHE A 779 -5.73 25.90 14.41
N VAL A 780 -6.23 25.47 15.57
CA VAL A 780 -7.44 24.67 15.67
C VAL A 780 -8.65 25.44 15.17
N GLU A 781 -8.76 26.72 15.51
CA GLU A 781 -9.83 27.60 15.02
C GLU A 781 -9.74 27.78 13.51
N GLY A 782 -8.54 28.06 12.97
CA GLY A 782 -8.32 28.19 11.54
C GLY A 782 -8.60 26.90 10.76
N LEU A 783 -8.20 25.76 11.32
CA LEU A 783 -8.46 24.43 10.75
C LEU A 783 -9.95 24.14 10.69
N ARG A 784 -10.68 24.34 11.81
CA ARG A 784 -12.13 24.11 11.87
C ARG A 784 -12.91 25.04 10.95
N ALA A 785 -12.53 26.31 10.89
CA ALA A 785 -13.14 27.28 9.99
C ALA A 785 -12.92 26.88 8.52
N ALA A 786 -11.71 26.41 8.17
CA ALA A 786 -11.42 25.91 6.82
C ALA A 786 -12.21 24.62 6.50
N ALA A 787 -12.27 23.67 7.44
CA ALA A 787 -13.00 22.42 7.24
C ALA A 787 -14.50 22.62 7.06
N ALA A 788 -15.11 23.58 7.76
CA ALA A 788 -16.51 23.94 7.63
C ALA A 788 -16.81 24.85 6.42
N GLY A 789 -15.78 25.30 5.70
CA GLY A 789 -15.90 26.21 4.56
C GLY A 789 -16.42 25.53 3.29
N THR A 790 -17.09 26.32 2.43
CA THR A 790 -17.56 25.85 1.11
C THR A 790 -16.44 25.74 0.08
N GLU A 791 -15.34 26.47 0.28
CA GLU A 791 -14.14 26.41 -0.58
C GLU A 791 -13.09 25.51 0.06
N ALA A 792 -12.48 24.63 -0.75
CA ALA A 792 -11.39 23.79 -0.31
C ALA A 792 -10.12 24.62 -0.05
N VAL A 793 -9.54 24.50 1.15
CA VAL A 793 -8.29 25.16 1.54
C VAL A 793 -7.23 24.13 1.85
N SER A 794 -6.05 24.24 1.23
CA SER A 794 -4.95 23.32 1.53
C SER A 794 -4.28 23.62 2.88
N ILE A 795 -3.82 22.58 3.59
CA ILE A 795 -3.08 22.72 4.85
C ILE A 795 -1.86 23.63 4.67
N GLY A 796 -1.11 23.47 3.57
CA GLY A 796 0.05 24.32 3.29
C GLY A 796 -0.30 25.81 3.21
N SER A 797 -1.44 26.13 2.60
CA SER A 797 -1.95 27.51 2.51
C SER A 797 -2.38 28.06 3.87
N LEU A 798 -3.01 27.22 4.70
CA LEU A 798 -3.44 27.58 6.05
C LEU A 798 -2.25 27.84 6.98
N VAL A 799 -1.23 26.98 6.96
CA VAL A 799 0.00 27.18 7.74
C VAL A 799 0.64 28.53 7.40
N ASN A 800 0.75 28.86 6.11
CA ASN A 800 1.27 30.16 5.69
C ASN A 800 0.41 31.35 6.17
N ARG A 801 -0.91 31.20 6.17
CA ARG A 801 -1.83 32.22 6.71
C ARG A 801 -1.56 32.45 8.20
N ILE A 802 -1.45 31.39 8.98
CA ILE A 802 -1.22 31.47 10.43
C ILE A 802 0.17 32.06 10.74
N ARG A 803 1.21 31.69 9.98
CA ARG A 803 2.53 32.32 10.11
C ARG A 803 2.44 33.84 9.93
N ARG A 804 1.69 34.31 8.93
CA ARG A 804 1.49 35.74 8.68
C ARG A 804 0.69 36.42 9.77
N GLU A 805 -0.37 35.80 10.27
CA GLU A 805 -1.17 36.35 11.37
C GLU A 805 -0.35 36.52 12.65
N LEU A 806 0.50 35.55 12.99
CA LEU A 806 1.41 35.62 14.13
C LEU A 806 2.44 36.74 13.94
N LEU A 807 3.04 36.86 12.75
CA LEU A 807 3.99 37.93 12.45
C LEU A 807 3.32 39.32 12.44
N ALA A 808 2.05 39.42 12.03
CA ALA A 808 1.30 40.67 12.05
C ALA A 808 1.00 41.15 13.48
N LYS A 809 0.94 40.20 14.43
CA LYS A 809 0.85 40.44 15.89
C LYS A 809 2.23 40.58 16.55
N ASP A 810 3.29 40.78 15.76
CA ASP A 810 4.66 40.89 16.21
C ASP A 810 5.14 39.66 17.04
N SER A 811 4.67 38.45 16.69
CA SER A 811 5.15 37.19 17.25
C SER A 811 6.16 36.50 16.33
N VAL A 812 7.37 36.27 16.81
CA VAL A 812 8.39 35.45 16.10
C VAL A 812 7.95 33.99 15.96
N PHE A 813 6.93 33.55 16.71
CA PHE A 813 6.41 32.18 16.64
C PHE A 813 5.94 31.81 15.22
N GLY A 814 5.52 32.79 14.42
CA GLY A 814 5.21 32.57 13.01
C GLY A 814 6.39 32.01 12.20
N MET A 815 7.63 32.22 12.62
CA MET A 815 8.81 31.63 11.98
C MET A 815 9.16 30.24 12.51
N VAL A 816 8.63 29.82 13.66
CA VAL A 816 8.99 28.54 14.31
C VAL A 816 8.21 27.35 13.75
N LEU A 817 7.02 27.64 13.21
CA LEU A 817 6.06 26.65 12.75
C LEU A 817 6.46 26.05 11.41
N VAL A 818 6.37 24.73 11.28
CA VAL A 818 6.58 23.98 10.04
C VAL A 818 5.53 22.88 9.89
N ALA A 819 5.26 22.50 8.65
CA ALA A 819 4.40 21.38 8.31
C ALA A 819 5.20 20.32 7.54
N PHE A 820 4.95 19.05 7.86
CA PHE A 820 5.50 17.87 7.23
C PHE A 820 4.38 17.04 6.62
N GLY A 821 4.65 16.35 5.53
CA GLY A 821 3.67 15.56 4.79
C GLY A 821 3.14 16.29 3.55
N ASP A 822 1.97 15.87 3.08
CA ASP A 822 1.35 16.39 1.85
C ASP A 822 0.69 17.74 2.12
N ALA A 823 1.13 18.79 1.40
CA ALA A 823 0.66 20.15 1.60
C ALA A 823 -0.73 20.39 0.98
N ASP A 824 -1.20 19.48 0.13
CA ASP A 824 -2.49 19.51 -0.57
C ASP A 824 -3.59 18.72 0.13
N TYR A 825 -3.37 18.27 1.38
CA TYR A 825 -4.51 17.92 2.25
C TYR A 825 -5.48 19.11 2.27
N ALA A 826 -6.68 18.90 1.74
CA ALA A 826 -7.72 19.90 1.65
C ALA A 826 -8.59 19.88 2.90
N LEU A 827 -9.11 21.05 3.25
CA LEU A 827 -10.06 21.29 4.31
C LEU A 827 -11.30 21.93 3.67
N GLY A 828 -12.47 21.35 3.92
CA GLY A 828 -13.73 21.84 3.35
C GLY A 828 -13.84 21.58 1.85
N GLY A 829 -14.80 22.24 1.20
CA GLY A 829 -15.21 21.91 -0.16
C GLY A 829 -16.23 20.77 -0.15
N THR A 830 -17.44 21.04 -0.63
CA THR A 830 -18.40 19.97 -0.90
C THR A 830 -17.85 19.15 -2.07
N GLN A 831 -17.63 17.86 -1.88
CA GLN A 831 -17.55 16.97 -3.04
C GLN A 831 -18.88 17.14 -3.77
N VAL A 832 -18.85 17.81 -4.93
CA VAL A 832 -19.96 17.73 -5.87
C VAL A 832 -20.02 16.25 -6.23
N GLU A 833 -20.96 15.53 -5.65
CA GLU A 833 -21.43 14.28 -6.25
C GLU A 833 -21.83 14.68 -7.67
N GLU A 834 -20.97 14.36 -8.65
CA GLU A 834 -21.35 14.34 -10.04
C GLU A 834 -22.53 13.37 -10.12
N THR A 835 -23.72 13.95 -10.07
CA THR A 835 -24.95 13.31 -10.52
C THR A 835 -24.73 13.11 -12.01
N LEU A 836 -24.24 11.92 -12.36
CA LEU A 836 -24.24 11.40 -13.72
C LEU A 836 -25.70 11.25 -14.14
N ASP A 837 -26.29 12.34 -14.63
CA ASP A 837 -27.47 12.29 -15.49
C ASP A 837 -27.02 11.73 -16.86
N VAL A 838 -27.01 10.40 -16.99
CA VAL A 838 -27.18 9.68 -18.27
C VAL A 838 -28.02 8.42 -18.07
#